data_AF-A0A672IU64-F1
#
_entry.id   AF-A0A672IU64-F1
#
_cell.length_a   1.000
_cell.length_b   1.000
_cell.length_c   1.000
_cell.angle_alpha   90.00
_cell.angle_beta   90.00
_cell.angle_gamma   90.00
#
_symmetry.space_group_name_H-M   'P 1'
#
loop_
_entity.id
_entity.type
_entity.pdbx_description
1 polymer ?
#
loop_
_entity_poly.entity_id
_entity_poly.type
_entity_poly.pdbx_seq_one_letter_code
_entity_poly.pdbx_strand_id
1 'polypeptide(L)'
;MSWQCINEEGFRLFLKTYLEVEDFPVDLCQRLFRSFQNSEPTQEDSNSEITYTHTQTHPVFTQPTAAALLCSRRLSMYATAYLAYIHLSPHPPLCLSSVSPAEEVFLKDVSCYFSLLEDGQPRDKLEFAFRLYDRDGNGVLDSSEVDRIIAQMMHAAEYLDWDVSELKPVLKDMMTAIDADSSGTVSLEEWVEGGMNNVPLLVLLGLKKDGQHLWRMKHFNKPVYCNVCQSMLLGLRKQGLCCTCCKYTVHGRCANRNPAPCTRTYVKSKKETGVPAHDWVSGNCDSRKCDKCQKKIKSFQGLTGKHCVWCHTMQEPTQCTCGPLRDHILPPWAIYPVIKVQIHPGARVQYKQMPNTHPLLVFVNPKSGGKQGERVLRKFQYLLNPRQVYNLSNGGPGPGLSFFRNLQDYRILVCGGDGTVGWILDAIDKANLLARPPVAVLPLGTGNDLARCLRWGGGYDGEDLSRILKDIEGSSQVLMDRWSVQVITDENEEKGDPVPYEIINNYFSIGVDASIAHRFHTMREKHPQKFNSRMKNKLWYFEFATSETISASCKKLSESITIECCGTPLDLSGLSLEGVAVLNIPSMHGGSNLWGETKKADTKGLTSQEEPEVIVNPDVLKVTSQDLSDRRLEVVGLEGAMEMGQIYTGLKSAVRLAKTSQITIRTKKALPMQIDGEPWMQPPCTIHITHKNQACMLMAPQAKSSGFFNYK
;
A
#
# COMPACT_ATOMS: atom_id res chain seq x y z
N MET A 1 28.74 -30.36 0.57
CA MET A 1 27.32 -30.79 0.63
C MET A 1 26.84 -30.88 -0.80
N SER A 2 26.26 -32.01 -1.22
CA SER A 2 25.90 -32.25 -2.63
C SER A 2 24.88 -31.22 -3.14
N TRP A 3 25.21 -30.57 -4.25
CA TRP A 3 24.41 -29.57 -4.95
C TRP A 3 23.19 -30.24 -5.61
N GLN A 4 21.99 -29.98 -5.10
CA GLN A 4 20.77 -30.64 -5.57
C GLN A 4 20.00 -29.74 -6.53
N CYS A 5 19.92 -30.18 -7.79
CA CYS A 5 18.95 -29.73 -8.76
C CYS A 5 17.56 -30.27 -8.37
N ILE A 6 16.53 -29.48 -8.61
CA ILE A 6 15.13 -29.88 -8.39
C ILE A 6 14.37 -29.80 -9.71
N ASN A 7 13.62 -30.85 -10.01
CA ASN A 7 12.66 -30.88 -11.11
C ASN A 7 11.37 -30.13 -10.70
N GLU A 8 10.40 -30.02 -11.61
CA GLU A 8 9.16 -29.25 -11.37
C GLU A 8 8.38 -29.73 -10.14
N GLU A 9 8.34 -31.04 -9.89
CA GLU A 9 7.71 -31.62 -8.70
C GLU A 9 8.46 -31.27 -7.41
N GLY A 10 9.80 -31.35 -7.43
CA GLY A 10 10.65 -30.91 -6.33
C GLY A 10 10.53 -29.41 -6.05
N PHE A 11 10.41 -28.59 -7.09
CA PHE A 11 10.15 -27.15 -7.00
C PHE A 11 8.77 -26.84 -6.42
N ARG A 12 7.74 -27.59 -6.81
CA ARG A 12 6.40 -27.48 -6.23
C ARG A 12 6.38 -27.85 -4.75
N LEU A 13 7.07 -28.92 -4.38
CA LEU A 13 7.19 -29.36 -3.00
C LEU A 13 7.96 -28.32 -2.16
N PHE A 14 9.04 -27.75 -2.72
CA PHE A 14 9.77 -26.63 -2.12
C PHE A 14 8.85 -25.43 -1.87
N LEU A 15 8.06 -24.98 -2.87
CA LEU A 15 7.15 -23.85 -2.72
C LEU A 15 6.02 -24.11 -1.71
N LYS A 16 5.42 -25.30 -1.72
CA LYS A 16 4.42 -25.70 -0.72
C LYS A 16 5.00 -25.65 0.71
N THR A 17 6.22 -26.15 0.86
CA THR A 17 6.93 -26.20 2.14
C THR A 17 7.39 -24.82 2.59
N TYR A 18 7.93 -24.01 1.69
CA TYR A 18 8.46 -22.66 1.96
C TYR A 18 7.35 -21.63 2.25
N LEU A 19 6.20 -21.76 1.58
CA LEU A 19 5.05 -20.84 1.75
C LEU A 19 4.03 -21.32 2.78
N GLU A 20 4.22 -22.49 3.40
CA GLU A 20 3.30 -23.12 4.35
C GLU A 20 1.86 -23.26 3.82
N VAL A 21 1.71 -23.65 2.54
CA VAL A 21 0.40 -23.86 1.90
C VAL A 21 0.20 -25.33 1.53
N GLU A 22 -0.99 -25.87 1.84
CA GLU A 22 -1.34 -27.25 1.48
C GLU A 22 -1.43 -27.43 -0.05
N ASP A 23 -1.92 -26.40 -0.76
CA ASP A 23 -1.98 -26.36 -2.20
C ASP A 23 -1.42 -25.07 -2.81
N PHE A 24 -0.52 -25.25 -3.78
CA PHE A 24 0.07 -24.19 -4.58
C PHE A 24 -0.37 -24.37 -6.05
N PRO A 25 -0.91 -23.32 -6.72
CA PRO A 25 -1.48 -23.44 -8.06
C PRO A 25 -0.48 -24.00 -9.07
N VAL A 26 -0.85 -25.09 -9.75
CA VAL A 26 0.02 -25.84 -10.68
C VAL A 26 0.53 -24.93 -11.80
N ASP A 27 -0.35 -24.14 -12.40
CA ASP A 27 0.00 -23.23 -13.50
C ASP A 27 0.95 -22.11 -13.08
N LEU A 28 0.90 -21.69 -11.81
CA LEU A 28 1.84 -20.70 -11.27
C LEU A 28 3.18 -21.34 -10.95
N CYS A 29 3.17 -22.56 -10.41
CA CYS A 29 4.36 -23.36 -10.16
C CYS A 29 5.15 -23.59 -11.45
N GLN A 30 4.47 -24.02 -12.52
CA GLN A 30 5.05 -24.24 -13.83
C GLN A 30 5.66 -22.98 -14.43
N ARG A 31 4.97 -21.85 -14.30
CA ARG A 31 5.45 -20.56 -14.81
C ARG A 31 6.67 -20.06 -14.04
N LEU A 32 6.66 -20.19 -12.72
CA LEU A 32 7.80 -19.84 -11.87
C LEU A 32 8.99 -20.77 -12.15
N PHE A 33 8.76 -22.08 -12.24
CA PHE A 33 9.79 -23.06 -12.57
C PHE A 33 10.47 -22.74 -13.90
N ARG A 34 9.70 -22.49 -14.97
CA ARG A 34 10.23 -22.07 -16.27
C ARG A 34 10.98 -20.74 -16.25
N SER A 35 10.63 -19.82 -15.35
CA SER A 35 11.36 -18.57 -15.21
C SER A 35 12.79 -18.75 -14.70
N PHE A 36 13.04 -19.80 -13.91
CA PHE A 36 14.37 -20.16 -13.41
C PHE A 36 15.17 -21.06 -14.37
N GLN A 37 14.58 -21.52 -15.48
CA GLN A 37 15.27 -22.31 -16.50
C GLN A 37 15.95 -21.44 -17.58
N ASN A 38 15.47 -20.21 -17.79
CA ASN A 38 15.92 -19.32 -18.87
C ASN A 38 17.11 -18.41 -18.50
N SER A 39 17.87 -18.74 -17.45
CA SER A 39 18.92 -17.88 -16.88
C SER A 39 20.36 -18.20 -17.33
N GLU A 40 20.60 -19.15 -18.25
CA GLU A 40 21.94 -19.34 -18.84
C GLU A 40 22.10 -18.53 -20.15
N PRO A 41 23.19 -17.75 -20.31
CA PRO A 41 23.50 -17.08 -21.57
C PRO A 41 24.14 -18.09 -22.55
N THR A 42 23.51 -18.27 -23.72
CA THR A 42 24.09 -19.03 -24.83
C THR A 42 25.30 -18.28 -25.42
N GLN A 43 26.45 -18.95 -25.48
CA GLN A 43 27.60 -18.56 -26.33
C GLN A 43 27.29 -18.86 -27.82
N GLU A 44 28.00 -18.16 -28.73
CA GLU A 44 27.93 -18.17 -30.22
C GLU A 44 27.01 -17.07 -30.79
N ASP A 45 27.39 -16.18 -31.73
CA ASP A 45 28.49 -16.23 -32.70
C ASP A 45 28.89 -14.83 -33.22
N SER A 46 30.16 -14.72 -33.62
CA SER A 46 30.77 -13.58 -34.32
C SER A 46 30.41 -13.54 -35.82
N ASN A 47 30.31 -12.33 -36.38
CA ASN A 47 30.20 -11.97 -37.81
C ASN A 47 28.85 -12.19 -38.54
N SER A 48 28.05 -11.12 -38.66
CA SER A 48 27.46 -10.70 -39.94
C SER A 48 26.80 -9.30 -39.83
N GLU A 49 27.15 -8.41 -40.74
CA GLU A 49 26.39 -7.17 -41.02
C GLU A 49 25.06 -7.55 -41.68
N ILE A 50 23.91 -7.29 -41.03
CA ILE A 50 22.62 -7.19 -41.75
C ILE A 50 21.75 -6.05 -41.17
N THR A 51 21.22 -5.31 -42.13
CA THR A 51 20.36 -4.13 -42.18
C THR A 51 19.13 -4.11 -41.24
N TYR A 52 18.83 -2.92 -40.71
CA TYR A 52 17.58 -2.62 -40.00
C TYR A 52 16.37 -2.64 -40.94
N THR A 53 15.44 -3.57 -40.72
CA THR A 53 14.03 -3.41 -41.11
C THR A 53 13.11 -3.66 -39.92
N HIS A 54 12.21 -2.73 -39.72
CA HIS A 54 11.34 -2.57 -38.56
C HIS A 54 9.98 -3.23 -38.83
N THR A 55 9.68 -4.39 -38.25
CA THR A 55 8.29 -4.92 -38.14
C THR A 55 8.07 -5.83 -36.93
N GLN A 56 7.14 -5.37 -36.09
CA GLN A 56 6.40 -5.93 -34.93
C GLN A 56 6.41 -7.46 -34.69
N THR A 57 6.55 -7.87 -33.41
CA THR A 57 5.47 -8.39 -32.52
C THR A 57 6.08 -8.88 -31.18
N HIS A 58 5.69 -8.27 -30.05
CA HIS A 58 6.03 -8.76 -28.70
C HIS A 58 4.76 -9.21 -27.96
N PRO A 59 4.74 -10.40 -27.33
CA PRO A 59 3.67 -10.80 -26.43
C PRO A 59 3.77 -10.02 -25.11
N VAL A 60 2.67 -9.36 -24.73
CA VAL A 60 2.52 -8.58 -23.50
C VAL A 60 2.15 -9.54 -22.36
N PHE A 61 3.04 -9.73 -21.38
CA PHE A 61 2.73 -10.48 -20.16
C PHE A 61 2.20 -9.56 -19.05
N THR A 62 1.03 -9.93 -18.54
CA THR A 62 0.27 -9.30 -17.46
C THR A 62 0.67 -9.87 -16.08
N GLN A 63 1.00 -8.96 -15.15
CA GLN A 63 0.91 -8.95 -13.68
C GLN A 63 1.16 -10.22 -12.81
N PRO A 64 1.85 -10.05 -11.65
CA PRO A 64 2.11 -11.12 -10.68
C PRO A 64 0.90 -11.33 -9.75
N THR A 65 0.40 -12.56 -9.68
CA THR A 65 -0.57 -12.99 -8.67
C THR A 65 -0.03 -14.21 -7.92
N ALA A 66 -0.27 -14.21 -6.61
CA ALA A 66 -0.10 -15.28 -5.62
C ALA A 66 1.28 -15.58 -4.97
N ALA A 67 2.45 -15.16 -5.49
CA ALA A 67 3.72 -15.43 -4.79
C ALA A 67 4.08 -14.44 -3.65
N ALA A 68 3.40 -13.29 -3.55
CA ALA A 68 3.81 -12.17 -2.69
C ALA A 68 3.09 -12.08 -1.33
N LEU A 69 2.35 -13.11 -0.90
CA LEU A 69 1.37 -12.98 0.18
C LEU A 69 1.64 -13.77 1.48
N LEU A 70 2.71 -14.54 1.60
CA LEU A 70 2.97 -15.32 2.82
C LEU A 70 4.44 -15.24 3.21
N CYS A 71 4.76 -14.50 4.28
CA CYS A 71 6.12 -14.49 4.85
C CYS A 71 6.06 -14.35 6.38
N SER A 72 6.43 -15.42 7.06
CA SER A 72 6.73 -15.47 8.50
C SER A 72 7.85 -16.49 8.76
N ARG A 73 9.02 -15.97 9.15
CA ARG A 73 10.11 -16.55 9.98
C ARG A 73 10.22 -18.09 10.16
N ARG A 74 11.31 -18.68 9.61
CA ARG A 74 12.41 -19.44 10.29
C ARG A 74 12.99 -20.55 9.39
N LEU A 75 14.09 -20.28 8.66
CA LEU A 75 14.74 -21.25 7.78
C LEU A 75 15.77 -22.19 8.45
N SER A 76 16.28 -21.88 9.65
CA SER A 76 17.38 -22.66 10.23
C SER A 76 16.95 -23.95 10.96
N MET A 77 15.66 -24.15 11.25
CA MET A 77 15.20 -25.26 12.11
C MET A 77 14.55 -26.42 11.34
N TYR A 78 14.04 -26.16 10.12
CA TYR A 78 13.26 -27.13 9.34
C TYR A 78 14.06 -27.88 8.27
N ALA A 79 15.17 -27.31 7.78
CA ALA A 79 16.12 -28.04 6.93
C ALA A 79 16.69 -29.28 7.65
N THR A 80 16.85 -29.21 8.97
CA THR A 80 17.30 -30.35 9.80
C THR A 80 16.22 -31.41 10.00
N ALA A 81 14.94 -31.02 10.02
CA ALA A 81 13.81 -31.96 10.17
C ALA A 81 13.50 -32.73 8.88
N TYR A 82 13.67 -32.10 7.72
CA TYR A 82 13.52 -32.77 6.40
C TYR A 82 14.67 -33.76 6.13
N LEU A 83 15.90 -33.42 6.52
CA LEU A 83 17.05 -34.33 6.46
C LEU A 83 16.89 -35.54 7.41
N ALA A 84 16.20 -35.39 8.55
CA ALA A 84 15.90 -36.49 9.46
C ALA A 84 14.81 -37.44 8.93
N TYR A 85 13.83 -36.94 8.17
CA TYR A 85 12.77 -37.75 7.56
C TYR A 85 13.28 -38.67 6.43
N ILE A 86 14.26 -38.20 5.63
CA ILE A 86 14.86 -38.98 4.54
C ILE A 86 15.77 -40.11 5.07
N HIS A 87 16.39 -39.94 6.23
CA HIS A 87 17.27 -40.97 6.81
C HIS A 87 16.53 -42.17 7.44
N LEU A 88 15.21 -42.12 7.62
CA LEU A 88 14.43 -43.15 8.32
C LEU A 88 13.52 -44.00 7.42
N SER A 89 13.52 -43.80 6.10
CA SER A 89 12.64 -44.54 5.18
C SER A 89 13.39 -45.71 4.48
N PRO A 90 12.96 -46.98 4.61
CA PRO A 90 13.74 -48.14 4.22
C PRO A 90 13.50 -48.66 2.78
N HIS A 91 13.30 -47.78 1.79
CA HIS A 91 13.19 -48.22 0.38
C HIS A 91 13.90 -47.26 -0.59
N PRO A 92 14.79 -47.75 -1.47
CA PRO A 92 15.42 -46.93 -2.50
C PRO A 92 14.47 -46.74 -3.69
N PRO A 93 14.31 -45.53 -4.26
CA PRO A 93 13.69 -45.40 -5.56
C PRO A 93 14.70 -45.73 -6.66
N LEU A 94 14.22 -46.52 -7.61
CA LEU A 94 14.89 -47.08 -8.77
C LEU A 94 15.49 -46.01 -9.68
N CYS A 95 16.66 -46.33 -10.26
CA CYS A 95 17.18 -45.67 -11.45
C CYS A 95 16.16 -45.72 -12.59
N LEU A 96 15.75 -44.54 -13.09
CA LEU A 96 15.30 -44.39 -14.47
C LEU A 96 16.29 -43.48 -15.21
N SER A 97 16.73 -43.99 -16.34
CA SER A 97 17.70 -43.43 -17.27
C SER A 97 17.16 -42.24 -18.09
N SER A 98 18.06 -41.30 -18.36
CA SER A 98 18.08 -40.34 -19.47
C SER A 98 16.84 -39.45 -19.66
N VAL A 99 16.83 -38.32 -18.97
CA VAL A 99 16.04 -37.13 -19.32
C VAL A 99 17.03 -36.01 -19.70
N SER A 100 16.70 -35.26 -20.74
CA SER A 100 17.50 -34.16 -21.31
C SER A 100 17.88 -33.10 -20.26
N PRO A 101 19.00 -32.38 -20.41
CA PRO A 101 19.51 -31.41 -19.42
C PRO A 101 18.67 -30.12 -19.25
N ALA A 102 17.43 -30.07 -19.75
CA ALA A 102 16.57 -28.89 -19.81
C ALA A 102 15.40 -28.90 -18.81
N GLU A 103 15.32 -29.86 -17.87
CA GLU A 103 14.15 -30.03 -16.99
C GLU A 103 14.43 -29.83 -15.49
N GLU A 104 15.52 -29.15 -15.13
CA GLU A 104 15.89 -28.91 -13.72
C GLU A 104 16.19 -27.44 -13.44
N VAL A 105 15.89 -26.97 -12.22
CA VAL A 105 16.31 -25.65 -11.72
C VAL A 105 17.18 -25.83 -10.49
N PHE A 106 18.18 -24.97 -10.32
CA PHE A 106 19.04 -25.03 -9.15
C PHE A 106 18.31 -24.46 -7.94
N LEU A 107 18.16 -25.27 -6.89
CA LEU A 107 17.51 -24.86 -5.64
C LEU A 107 18.11 -23.58 -5.04
N LYS A 108 19.39 -23.31 -5.31
CA LYS A 108 20.10 -22.10 -4.88
C LYS A 108 19.55 -20.82 -5.53
N ASP A 109 19.22 -20.84 -6.82
CA ASP A 109 18.75 -19.67 -7.58
C ASP A 109 17.33 -19.29 -7.12
N VAL A 110 16.53 -20.32 -6.84
CA VAL A 110 15.20 -20.21 -6.24
C VAL A 110 15.30 -19.65 -4.82
N SER A 111 16.14 -20.24 -3.98
CA SER A 111 16.37 -19.81 -2.59
C SER A 111 16.90 -18.38 -2.49
N CYS A 112 17.74 -17.95 -3.44
CA CYS A 112 18.22 -16.58 -3.52
C CYS A 112 17.12 -15.58 -3.86
N TYR A 113 16.35 -15.87 -4.92
CA TYR A 113 15.26 -14.98 -5.33
C TYR A 113 14.31 -14.71 -4.15
N PHE A 114 13.98 -15.74 -3.37
CA PHE A 114 13.16 -15.59 -2.17
C PHE A 114 13.88 -14.91 -0.99
N SER A 115 15.16 -15.20 -0.74
CA SER A 115 15.97 -14.53 0.31
C SER A 115 16.19 -13.03 0.05
N LEU A 116 16.23 -12.61 -1.22
CA LEU A 116 16.30 -11.20 -1.62
C LEU A 116 15.01 -10.43 -1.32
N LEU A 117 13.87 -11.13 -1.33
CA LEU A 117 12.55 -10.57 -1.04
C LEU A 117 12.23 -10.51 0.46
N GLU A 118 12.98 -11.22 1.31
CA GLU A 118 12.85 -11.21 2.77
C GLU A 118 13.63 -10.07 3.45
N ASP A 119 13.20 -9.60 4.63
CA ASP A 119 13.95 -8.61 5.43
C ASP A 119 15.15 -9.26 6.17
N GLY A 120 16.36 -8.67 6.09
CA GLY A 120 17.59 -9.21 6.71
C GLY A 120 18.71 -8.17 6.88
N GLN A 121 19.78 -8.49 7.64
CA GLN A 121 20.93 -7.59 7.81
C GLN A 121 21.75 -7.51 6.50
N PRO A 122 22.29 -6.32 6.14
CA PRO A 122 23.03 -6.15 4.89
C PRO A 122 24.21 -7.08 4.69
N ARG A 123 24.97 -7.32 5.76
CA ARG A 123 26.14 -8.21 5.74
C ARG A 123 25.73 -9.65 5.46
N ASP A 124 24.74 -10.17 6.18
CA ASP A 124 24.26 -11.54 6.02
C ASP A 124 23.72 -11.80 4.60
N LYS A 125 23.05 -10.80 4.00
CA LYS A 125 22.59 -10.87 2.61
C LYS A 125 23.72 -10.79 1.59
N LEU A 126 24.76 -9.99 1.86
CA LEU A 126 25.95 -9.92 1.00
C LEU A 126 26.76 -11.21 1.07
N GLU A 127 26.95 -11.78 2.27
CA GLU A 127 27.60 -13.08 2.46
C GLU A 127 26.81 -14.21 1.80
N PHE A 128 25.48 -14.16 1.88
CA PHE A 128 24.61 -15.12 1.20
C PHE A 128 24.67 -14.97 -0.33
N ALA A 129 24.62 -13.74 -0.85
CA ALA A 129 24.76 -13.47 -2.27
C ALA A 129 26.13 -13.93 -2.79
N PHE A 130 27.22 -13.67 -2.06
CA PHE A 130 28.55 -14.15 -2.43
C PHE A 130 28.58 -15.67 -2.64
N ARG A 131 28.14 -16.43 -1.62
CA ARG A 131 28.12 -17.90 -1.65
C ARG A 131 27.20 -18.49 -2.72
N LEU A 132 26.26 -17.71 -3.23
CA LEU A 132 25.37 -18.14 -4.30
C LEU A 132 26.06 -18.11 -5.67
N TYR A 133 26.78 -17.01 -5.91
CA TYR A 133 27.42 -16.75 -7.21
C TYR A 133 28.80 -17.38 -7.32
N ASP A 134 29.45 -17.70 -6.19
CA ASP A 134 30.60 -18.62 -6.09
C ASP A 134 30.15 -20.04 -6.43
N ARG A 135 30.14 -20.36 -7.73
CA ARG A 135 29.56 -21.59 -8.31
C ARG A 135 30.44 -22.79 -8.05
N ASP A 136 31.76 -22.60 -8.08
CA ASP A 136 32.74 -23.65 -7.85
C ASP A 136 33.12 -23.80 -6.37
N GLY A 137 32.71 -22.84 -5.52
CA GLY A 137 32.91 -22.88 -4.07
C GLY A 137 34.35 -22.60 -3.68
N ASN A 138 35.11 -21.92 -4.54
CA ASN A 138 36.53 -21.65 -4.35
C ASN A 138 36.79 -20.48 -3.38
N GLY A 139 35.73 -19.77 -2.95
CA GLY A 139 35.81 -18.66 -2.00
C GLY A 139 36.17 -17.31 -2.61
N VAL A 140 36.19 -17.18 -3.94
CA VAL A 140 36.39 -15.95 -4.71
C VAL A 140 35.38 -15.88 -5.87
N LEU A 141 35.00 -14.68 -6.31
CA LEU A 141 34.16 -14.49 -7.49
C LEU A 141 35.04 -14.15 -8.68
N ASP A 142 35.03 -15.00 -9.69
CA ASP A 142 35.74 -14.72 -10.94
C ASP A 142 34.95 -13.80 -11.87
N SER A 143 35.57 -13.36 -12.97
CA SER A 143 34.95 -12.47 -13.95
C SER A 143 33.63 -13.01 -14.53
N SER A 144 33.48 -14.33 -14.65
CA SER A 144 32.27 -14.96 -15.18
C SER A 144 31.14 -14.98 -14.16
N GLU A 145 31.46 -15.16 -12.88
CA GLU A 145 30.50 -15.14 -11.77
C GLU A 145 30.03 -13.70 -11.48
N VAL A 146 30.95 -12.74 -11.57
CA VAL A 146 30.64 -11.31 -11.51
C VAL A 146 29.74 -10.88 -12.67
N ASP A 147 30.00 -11.32 -13.90
CA ASP A 147 29.14 -10.98 -15.05
C ASP A 147 27.72 -11.57 -14.90
N ARG A 148 27.57 -12.74 -14.25
CA ARG A 148 26.25 -13.32 -13.91
C ARG A 148 25.50 -12.48 -12.89
N ILE A 149 26.19 -11.97 -11.86
CA ILE A 149 25.61 -11.02 -10.90
C ILE A 149 25.10 -9.78 -11.63
N ILE A 150 25.92 -9.21 -12.51
CA ILE A 150 25.54 -8.03 -13.29
C ILE A 150 24.33 -8.33 -14.17
N ALA A 151 24.29 -9.46 -14.87
CA ALA A 151 23.17 -9.85 -15.71
C ALA A 151 21.86 -9.98 -14.91
N GLN A 152 21.90 -10.63 -13.75
CA GLN A 152 20.73 -10.77 -12.87
C GLN A 152 20.28 -9.42 -12.29
N MET A 153 21.22 -8.55 -11.94
CA MET A 153 20.95 -7.17 -11.54
C MET A 153 20.31 -6.34 -12.66
N MET A 154 20.68 -6.59 -13.91
CA MET A 154 20.06 -5.94 -15.07
C MET A 154 18.62 -6.37 -15.27
N HIS A 155 18.31 -7.66 -15.13
CA HIS A 155 16.93 -8.13 -15.18
C HIS A 155 16.07 -7.59 -14.03
N ALA A 156 16.62 -7.51 -12.82
CA ALA A 156 15.91 -6.89 -11.69
C ALA A 156 15.66 -5.39 -11.92
N ALA A 157 16.62 -4.68 -12.52
CA ALA A 157 16.48 -3.27 -12.87
C ALA A 157 15.43 -3.05 -13.99
N GLU A 158 15.39 -3.89 -15.02
CA GLU A 158 14.37 -3.85 -16.08
C GLU A 158 12.97 -4.07 -15.51
N TYR A 159 12.81 -5.04 -14.61
CA TYR A 159 11.54 -5.31 -13.93
C TYR A 159 11.05 -4.13 -13.09
N LEU A 160 11.99 -3.36 -12.52
CA LEU A 160 11.71 -2.14 -11.75
C LEU A 160 11.57 -0.88 -12.63
N ASP A 161 11.52 -1.04 -13.96
CA ASP A 161 11.35 0.03 -14.95
C ASP A 161 12.54 1.02 -14.95
N TRP A 162 13.75 0.53 -14.66
CA TRP A 162 15.00 1.30 -14.70
C TRP A 162 15.59 1.29 -16.11
N ASP A 163 16.26 2.39 -16.48
CA ASP A 163 16.94 2.51 -17.77
C ASP A 163 18.30 1.79 -17.70
N VAL A 164 18.39 0.64 -18.36
CA VAL A 164 19.56 -0.26 -18.31
C VAL A 164 20.72 0.16 -19.21
N SER A 165 20.46 1.07 -20.16
CA SER A 165 21.44 1.56 -21.15
C SER A 165 22.66 2.20 -20.48
N GLU A 166 22.45 2.89 -19.36
CA GLU A 166 23.51 3.56 -18.58
C GLU A 166 23.91 2.79 -17.31
N LEU A 167 23.16 1.75 -16.93
CA LEU A 167 23.38 1.03 -15.67
C LEU A 167 24.42 -0.09 -15.82
N LYS A 168 24.49 -0.74 -16.99
CA LYS A 168 25.47 -1.81 -17.26
C LYS A 168 26.94 -1.35 -17.12
N PRO A 169 27.36 -0.18 -17.65
CA PRO A 169 28.71 0.34 -17.43
C PRO A 169 28.97 0.68 -15.97
N VAL A 170 27.95 1.23 -15.27
CA VAL A 170 28.06 1.58 -13.85
C VAL A 170 28.26 0.34 -12.97
N LEU A 171 27.55 -0.76 -13.25
CA LEU A 171 27.70 -2.02 -12.52
C LEU A 171 29.07 -2.67 -12.77
N LYS A 172 29.58 -2.59 -14.01
CA LYS A 172 30.94 -3.06 -14.34
C LYS A 172 32.01 -2.27 -13.60
N ASP A 173 31.96 -0.93 -13.66
CA ASP A 173 32.88 -0.06 -12.91
C ASP A 173 32.80 -0.32 -11.39
N MET A 174 31.61 -0.64 -10.88
CA MET A 174 31.40 -0.97 -9.48
C MET A 174 32.03 -2.31 -9.09
N MET A 175 31.96 -3.32 -9.95
CA MET A 175 32.57 -4.62 -9.68
C MET A 175 34.09 -4.54 -9.73
N THR A 176 34.64 -3.77 -10.67
CA THR A 176 36.08 -3.46 -10.70
C THR A 176 36.54 -2.67 -9.47
N ALA A 177 35.67 -1.86 -8.86
CA ALA A 177 36.01 -1.11 -7.65
C ALA A 177 35.86 -1.92 -6.35
N ILE A 178 35.22 -3.09 -6.40
CA ILE A 178 35.08 -4.01 -5.25
C ILE A 178 36.34 -4.90 -5.13
N ASP A 179 36.95 -5.25 -6.26
CA ASP A 179 38.30 -5.87 -6.34
C ASP A 179 39.36 -4.85 -5.87
N ALA A 180 39.60 -4.79 -4.56
CA ALA A 180 40.38 -3.75 -3.93
C ALA A 180 41.89 -3.96 -4.13
N ASP A 181 42.31 -5.21 -4.29
CA ASP A 181 43.70 -5.58 -4.58
C ASP A 181 44.02 -5.72 -6.07
N SER A 182 43.01 -5.58 -6.96
CA SER A 182 43.12 -5.70 -8.41
C SER A 182 43.66 -7.07 -8.85
N SER A 183 43.32 -8.11 -8.10
CA SER A 183 43.72 -9.48 -8.39
C SER A 183 42.98 -10.10 -9.58
N GLY A 184 41.90 -9.45 -10.05
CA GLY A 184 41.06 -9.95 -11.13
C GLY A 184 39.97 -10.94 -10.67
N THR A 185 39.90 -11.20 -9.36
CA THR A 185 38.83 -11.94 -8.67
C THR A 185 38.38 -11.15 -7.45
N VAL A 186 37.20 -11.43 -6.90
CA VAL A 186 36.68 -10.73 -5.71
C VAL A 186 36.53 -11.71 -4.55
N SER A 187 37.28 -11.51 -3.47
CA SER A 187 37.13 -12.34 -2.26
C SER A 187 35.84 -12.03 -1.47
N LEU A 188 35.46 -12.91 -0.54
CA LEU A 188 34.30 -12.69 0.33
C LEU A 188 34.44 -11.42 1.16
N GLU A 189 35.61 -11.18 1.74
CA GLU A 189 35.90 -9.96 2.50
C GLU A 189 35.74 -8.71 1.63
N GLU A 190 36.33 -8.69 0.42
CA GLU A 190 36.21 -7.56 -0.52
C GLU A 190 34.78 -7.33 -0.98
N TRP A 191 34.05 -8.41 -1.29
CA TRP A 191 32.64 -8.35 -1.65
C TRP A 191 31.78 -7.75 -0.55
N VAL A 192 31.98 -8.19 0.70
CA VAL A 192 31.21 -7.70 1.83
C VAL A 192 31.59 -6.26 2.17
N GLU A 193 32.88 -5.92 2.18
CA GLU A 193 33.36 -4.57 2.50
C GLU A 193 33.03 -3.55 1.41
N GLY A 194 33.31 -3.89 0.15
CA GLY A 194 32.94 -3.10 -1.02
C GLY A 194 31.43 -2.99 -1.18
N GLY A 195 30.70 -4.09 -1.02
CA GLY A 195 29.24 -4.12 -1.14
C GLY A 195 28.51 -3.40 -0.01
N MET A 196 29.05 -3.39 1.21
CA MET A 196 28.51 -2.61 2.33
C MET A 196 28.60 -1.09 2.11
N ASN A 197 29.48 -0.66 1.19
CA ASN A 197 29.67 0.74 0.81
C ASN A 197 29.14 1.06 -0.59
N ASN A 198 28.64 0.07 -1.32
CA ASN A 198 28.15 0.21 -2.69
C ASN A 198 26.63 0.41 -2.73
N VAL A 199 26.21 1.65 -2.97
CA VAL A 199 24.78 2.05 -2.88
C VAL A 199 23.89 1.38 -3.94
N PRO A 200 24.26 1.29 -5.24
CA PRO A 200 23.51 0.51 -6.22
C PRO A 200 23.30 -0.96 -5.81
N LEU A 201 24.34 -1.64 -5.30
CA LEU A 201 24.27 -3.03 -4.85
C LEU A 201 23.33 -3.21 -3.64
N LEU A 202 23.39 -2.32 -2.65
CA LEU A 202 22.49 -2.36 -1.49
C LEU A 202 21.03 -2.06 -1.86
N VAL A 203 20.78 -1.17 -2.82
CA VAL A 203 19.42 -0.87 -3.32
C VAL A 203 18.84 -2.06 -4.09
N LEU A 204 19.66 -2.75 -4.88
CA LEU A 204 19.27 -3.96 -5.63
C LEU A 204 19.01 -5.17 -4.72
N LEU A 205 19.71 -5.27 -3.60
CA LEU A 205 19.52 -6.32 -2.59
C LEU A 205 18.38 -6.02 -1.58
N GLY A 206 17.65 -4.92 -1.77
CA GLY A 206 16.55 -4.50 -0.89
C GLY A 206 16.99 -4.05 0.52
N LEU A 207 18.28 -3.76 0.71
CA LEU A 207 18.88 -3.48 2.00
C LEU A 207 18.82 -1.99 2.32
N LYS A 208 18.28 -1.63 3.48
CA LYS A 208 18.27 -0.24 3.99
C LYS A 208 19.01 -0.14 5.30
N LYS A 209 20.16 0.55 5.29
CA LYS A 209 20.82 1.01 6.52
C LYS A 209 20.32 2.41 6.88
N ASP A 210 20.17 2.67 8.18
CA ASP A 210 19.89 4.04 8.64
C ASP A 210 21.00 5.00 8.20
N GLY A 211 20.63 6.19 7.75
CA GLY A 211 21.59 7.15 7.17
C GLY A 211 22.01 6.84 5.72
N GLN A 212 21.36 5.93 5.01
CA GLN A 212 21.56 5.75 3.56
C GLN A 212 20.61 6.64 2.74
N HIS A 213 21.10 7.22 1.65
CA HIS A 213 20.27 8.05 0.76
C HIS A 213 19.34 7.19 -0.10
N LEU A 214 18.05 7.55 -0.15
CA LEU A 214 17.07 6.96 -1.05
C LEU A 214 17.03 7.76 -2.37
N TRP A 215 17.99 7.47 -3.26
CA TRP A 215 18.16 8.18 -4.52
C TRP A 215 16.97 8.00 -5.48
N ARG A 216 16.66 9.06 -6.22
CA ARG A 216 15.74 9.00 -7.36
C ARG A 216 16.24 9.91 -8.47
N MET A 217 16.18 9.40 -9.70
CA MET A 217 16.38 10.21 -10.89
C MET A 217 15.31 11.30 -11.00
N LYS A 218 15.74 12.56 -11.13
CA LYS A 218 14.84 13.71 -11.10
C LYS A 218 15.11 14.66 -12.26
N HIS A 219 14.01 15.17 -12.81
CA HIS A 219 14.01 16.32 -13.70
C HIS A 219 13.87 17.61 -12.87
N PHE A 220 14.74 18.58 -13.11
CA PHE A 220 14.68 19.89 -12.45
C PHE A 220 14.33 20.97 -13.47
N ASN A 221 13.24 21.70 -13.21
CA ASN A 221 12.79 22.82 -14.05
C ASN A 221 13.56 24.13 -13.80
N LYS A 222 14.62 24.09 -12.99
CA LYS A 222 15.44 25.23 -12.56
C LYS A 222 16.89 24.78 -12.45
N PRO A 223 17.87 25.71 -12.50
CA PRO A 223 19.26 25.39 -12.22
C PRO A 223 19.39 24.74 -10.84
N VAL A 224 20.09 23.60 -10.77
CA VAL A 224 20.35 22.84 -9.54
C VAL A 224 21.80 22.40 -9.55
N TYR A 225 22.44 22.38 -8.38
CA TYR A 225 23.87 22.08 -8.24
C TYR A 225 24.08 20.78 -7.49
N CYS A 226 25.16 20.07 -7.85
CA CYS A 226 25.51 18.80 -7.24
C CYS A 226 26.13 19.03 -5.87
N ASN A 227 25.60 18.39 -4.84
CA ASN A 227 26.10 18.48 -3.48
C ASN A 227 27.51 17.90 -3.28
N VAL A 228 28.06 17.18 -4.27
CA VAL A 228 29.41 16.59 -4.23
C VAL A 228 30.40 17.47 -4.99
N CYS A 229 30.26 17.59 -6.32
CA CYS A 229 31.22 18.35 -7.13
C CYS A 229 30.91 19.85 -7.23
N GLN A 230 29.79 20.30 -6.66
CA GLN A 230 29.32 21.69 -6.65
C GLN A 230 29.00 22.28 -8.04
N SER A 231 29.22 21.52 -9.12
CA SER A 231 28.86 21.90 -10.48
C SER A 231 27.37 21.74 -10.75
N MET A 232 26.88 22.53 -11.70
CA MET A 232 25.48 22.49 -12.14
C MET A 232 25.11 21.13 -12.74
N LEU A 233 23.89 20.67 -12.47
CA LEU A 233 23.27 19.54 -13.16
C LEU A 233 22.75 20.04 -14.51
N LEU A 234 23.48 19.75 -15.59
CA LEU A 234 23.15 20.13 -16.96
C LEU A 234 22.40 18.99 -17.66
N GLY A 235 21.44 19.33 -18.53
CA GLY A 235 20.69 18.36 -19.33
C GLY A 235 19.23 18.79 -19.58
N LEU A 236 18.62 18.29 -20.65
CA LEU A 236 17.24 18.61 -21.02
C LEU A 236 16.20 17.79 -20.23
N ARG A 237 16.55 16.54 -19.83
CA ARG A 237 15.73 15.69 -18.95
C ARG A 237 16.59 14.87 -17.98
N LYS A 238 16.01 14.48 -16.83
CA LYS A 238 16.60 13.58 -15.82
C LYS A 238 18.06 13.93 -15.44
N GLN A 239 18.29 15.19 -15.03
CA GLN A 239 19.64 15.77 -14.92
C GLN A 239 20.48 15.22 -13.75
N GLY A 240 19.88 14.48 -12.81
CA GLY A 240 20.62 13.83 -11.72
C GLY A 240 19.73 13.19 -10.66
N LEU A 241 20.37 12.72 -9.60
CA LEU A 241 19.75 11.99 -8.49
C LEU A 241 19.41 12.92 -7.33
N CYS A 242 18.24 12.72 -6.73
CA CYS A 242 17.79 13.46 -5.55
C CYS A 242 17.30 12.48 -4.49
N CYS A 243 17.83 12.60 -3.28
CA CYS A 243 17.40 11.80 -2.15
C CYS A 243 15.96 12.15 -1.76
N THR A 244 15.11 11.12 -1.63
CA THR A 244 13.70 11.31 -1.27
C THR A 244 13.55 11.89 0.13
N CYS A 245 14.36 11.45 1.08
CA CYS A 245 14.25 11.81 2.50
C CYS A 245 14.80 13.21 2.82
N CYS A 246 16.00 13.55 2.35
CA CYS A 246 16.68 14.79 2.77
C CYS A 246 16.84 15.85 1.65
N LYS A 247 16.51 15.50 0.39
CA LYS A 247 16.68 16.33 -0.82
C LYS A 247 18.11 16.66 -1.23
N TYR A 248 19.09 15.98 -0.64
CA TYR A 248 20.46 15.97 -1.14
C TYR A 248 20.47 15.56 -2.61
N THR A 249 21.15 16.33 -3.46
CA THR A 249 21.05 16.23 -4.91
C THR A 249 22.43 16.12 -5.55
N VAL A 250 22.63 15.15 -6.44
CA VAL A 250 23.93 14.83 -7.02
C VAL A 250 23.80 14.45 -8.50
N HIS A 251 24.89 14.55 -9.27
CA HIS A 251 24.96 13.85 -10.57
C HIS A 251 24.93 12.34 -10.36
N GLY A 252 24.49 11.58 -11.38
CA GLY A 252 24.53 10.10 -11.35
C GLY A 252 25.90 9.56 -10.93
N ARG A 253 26.95 9.98 -11.64
CA ARG A 253 28.35 9.64 -11.34
C ARG A 253 28.87 10.10 -9.97
N CYS A 254 28.24 11.11 -9.37
CA CYS A 254 28.67 11.66 -8.09
C CYS A 254 28.01 10.94 -6.90
N ALA A 255 26.94 10.17 -7.10
CA ALA A 255 26.27 9.48 -6.01
C ALA A 255 27.15 8.44 -5.32
N ASN A 256 27.95 7.69 -6.10
CA ASN A 256 28.87 6.67 -5.56
C ASN A 256 30.07 7.29 -4.82
N ARG A 257 30.42 8.55 -5.13
CA ARG A 257 31.51 9.30 -4.47
C ARG A 257 31.02 10.17 -3.32
N ASN A 258 29.77 10.02 -2.88
CA ASN A 258 29.19 10.87 -1.86
C ASN A 258 29.63 10.43 -0.45
N PRO A 259 30.42 11.22 0.28
CA PRO A 259 30.86 10.86 1.63
C PRO A 259 29.80 11.15 2.70
N ALA A 260 28.77 11.96 2.40
CA ALA A 260 27.83 12.44 3.39
C ALA A 260 26.67 11.44 3.60
N PRO A 261 26.44 10.95 4.83
CA PRO A 261 25.28 10.11 5.11
C PRO A 261 23.98 10.90 4.94
N CYS A 262 22.89 10.17 4.75
CA CYS A 262 21.55 10.71 4.85
C CYS A 262 21.19 11.05 6.30
N THR A 263 20.05 11.72 6.47
CA THR A 263 19.47 12.05 7.76
C THR A 263 19.26 10.79 8.60
N ARG A 264 19.60 10.86 9.89
CA ARG A 264 19.43 9.74 10.83
C ARG A 264 17.96 9.65 11.19
N THR A 265 17.38 8.45 11.28
CA THR A 265 15.96 8.30 11.63
C THR A 265 15.73 7.91 13.09
N TYR A 266 16.79 7.64 13.84
CA TYR A 266 16.81 7.37 15.29
C TYR A 266 18.18 7.73 15.90
N VAL A 267 18.28 7.78 17.23
CA VAL A 267 19.57 7.93 17.93
C VAL A 267 20.16 6.59 18.34
N LYS A 268 21.50 6.48 18.33
CA LYS A 268 22.19 5.20 18.53
C LYS A 268 22.07 4.64 19.95
N SER A 269 21.85 5.51 20.93
CA SER A 269 21.81 5.15 22.33
C SER A 269 20.76 5.94 23.11
N LYS A 270 20.33 5.37 24.25
CA LYS A 270 19.43 6.05 25.19
C LYS A 270 19.98 7.38 25.73
N LYS A 271 21.32 7.53 25.77
CA LYS A 271 21.99 8.75 26.27
C LYS A 271 21.76 9.95 25.36
N GLU A 272 21.58 9.72 24.07
CA GLU A 272 21.32 10.77 23.06
C GLU A 272 19.82 11.11 22.96
N THR A 273 18.96 10.39 23.67
CA THR A 273 17.50 10.54 23.55
C THR A 273 16.99 11.83 24.18
N GLY A 274 16.18 12.57 23.43
CA GLY A 274 15.58 13.83 23.84
C GLY A 274 16.47 15.05 23.74
N VAL A 275 17.63 14.93 23.07
CA VAL A 275 18.48 16.08 22.71
C VAL A 275 18.08 16.52 21.30
N PRO A 276 17.36 17.65 21.12
CA PRO A 276 16.92 18.07 19.80
C PRO A 276 18.10 18.50 18.94
N ALA A 277 18.18 17.97 17.72
CA ALA A 277 19.29 18.21 16.82
C ALA A 277 18.83 18.53 15.40
N HIS A 278 19.48 19.49 14.76
CA HIS A 278 19.26 19.75 13.34
C HIS A 278 20.07 18.78 12.48
N ASP A 279 19.45 18.22 11.44
CA ASP A 279 20.15 17.61 10.31
C ASP A 279 20.12 18.60 9.13
N TRP A 280 21.26 19.26 8.88
CA TRP A 280 21.40 20.27 7.84
C TRP A 280 21.77 19.67 6.49
N VAL A 281 21.11 20.13 5.44
CA VAL A 281 21.44 19.82 4.04
C VAL A 281 21.74 21.11 3.31
N SER A 282 22.88 21.16 2.62
CA SER A 282 23.33 22.36 1.91
C SER A 282 22.69 22.51 0.53
N GLY A 283 22.45 23.76 0.12
CA GLY A 283 22.21 24.16 -1.25
C GLY A 283 20.80 23.86 -1.80
N ASN A 284 20.60 24.25 -3.06
CA ASN A 284 19.37 24.00 -3.84
C ASN A 284 18.08 24.50 -3.17
N CYS A 285 18.20 25.56 -2.37
CA CYS A 285 17.14 26.19 -1.59
C CYS A 285 16.28 27.17 -2.40
N ASP A 286 16.33 27.10 -3.73
CA ASP A 286 15.86 28.17 -4.62
C ASP A 286 14.38 28.49 -4.44
N SER A 287 14.10 29.80 -4.47
CA SER A 287 12.76 30.40 -4.33
C SER A 287 12.19 30.44 -2.91
N ARG A 288 12.93 30.01 -1.88
CA ARG A 288 12.57 30.31 -0.49
C ARG A 288 13.16 31.63 -0.03
N LYS A 289 12.45 32.31 0.86
CA LYS A 289 12.93 33.50 1.56
C LYS A 289 13.72 33.05 2.78
N CYS A 290 14.82 33.72 3.08
CA CYS A 290 15.52 33.54 4.35
C CYS A 290 14.56 33.90 5.49
N ASP A 291 14.41 33.02 6.48
CA ASP A 291 13.49 33.23 7.60
C ASP A 291 13.83 34.50 8.42
N LYS A 292 15.12 34.88 8.47
CA LYS A 292 15.60 36.08 9.18
C LYS A 292 15.42 37.37 8.40
N CYS A 293 15.92 37.44 7.17
CA CYS A 293 15.98 38.70 6.42
C CYS A 293 14.90 38.82 5.33
N GLN A 294 14.09 37.78 5.12
CA GLN A 294 13.01 37.68 4.13
C GLN A 294 13.45 37.90 2.67
N LYS A 295 14.77 37.98 2.41
CA LYS A 295 15.34 38.06 1.06
C LYS A 295 15.31 36.67 0.41
N LYS A 296 15.04 36.63 -0.91
CA LYS A 296 15.10 35.39 -1.69
C LYS A 296 16.54 34.86 -1.69
N ILE A 297 16.71 33.59 -1.33
CA ILE A 297 17.96 32.88 -1.55
C ILE A 297 18.01 32.52 -3.04
N LYS A 298 19.04 32.99 -3.74
CA LYS A 298 19.20 32.78 -5.18
C LYS A 298 20.50 32.00 -5.41
N SER A 299 20.40 30.81 -6.00
CA SER A 299 21.56 30.04 -6.45
C SER A 299 21.96 30.49 -7.85
N PHE A 300 22.85 31.50 -7.93
CA PHE A 300 23.32 32.01 -9.24
C PHE A 300 24.59 31.32 -9.75
N GLN A 301 25.48 30.87 -8.87
CA GLN A 301 26.80 30.34 -9.24
C GLN A 301 27.26 29.16 -8.35
N GLY A 302 26.35 28.51 -7.62
CA GLY A 302 26.71 27.37 -6.76
C GLY A 302 25.65 27.02 -5.72
N LEU A 303 25.99 26.06 -4.85
CA LEU A 303 25.17 25.66 -3.70
C LEU A 303 25.09 26.81 -2.68
N THR A 304 23.89 27.38 -2.49
CA THR A 304 23.67 28.42 -1.50
C THR A 304 22.56 28.07 -0.51
N GLY A 305 22.76 28.47 0.75
CA GLY A 305 21.84 28.18 1.85
C GLY A 305 21.98 26.77 2.43
N LYS A 306 21.28 26.54 3.54
CA LYS A 306 21.07 25.22 4.13
C LYS A 306 19.63 25.12 4.59
N HIS A 307 19.05 23.92 4.60
CA HIS A 307 17.77 23.65 5.24
C HIS A 307 17.89 22.48 6.21
N CYS A 308 17.12 22.53 7.29
CA CYS A 308 17.02 21.41 8.20
C CYS A 308 15.98 20.42 7.67
N VAL A 309 16.27 19.12 7.72
CA VAL A 309 15.34 18.06 7.31
C VAL A 309 14.09 18.03 8.20
N TRP A 310 14.24 18.32 9.49
CA TRP A 310 13.15 18.14 10.47
C TRP A 310 12.26 19.37 10.63
N CYS A 311 12.84 20.56 10.81
CA CYS A 311 12.05 21.78 10.98
C CYS A 311 11.85 22.58 9.69
N HIS A 312 12.48 22.16 8.58
CA HIS A 312 12.39 22.79 7.26
C HIS A 312 12.75 24.29 7.20
N THR A 313 13.27 24.86 8.30
CA THR A 313 13.80 26.22 8.37
C THR A 313 15.20 26.32 7.76
N MET A 314 15.54 27.53 7.34
CA MET A 314 16.85 27.92 6.84
C MET A 314 17.62 28.79 7.84
N GLN A 315 17.08 28.97 9.05
CA GLN A 315 17.74 29.62 10.17
C GLN A 315 18.43 28.57 11.03
N GLU A 316 19.61 28.88 11.60
CA GLU A 316 20.29 28.03 12.58
C GLU A 316 19.94 28.48 14.03
N PRO A 317 18.75 28.15 14.60
CA PRO A 317 18.55 28.26 16.04
C PRO A 317 19.41 27.20 16.75
N THR A 318 19.61 27.37 18.06
CA THR A 318 20.46 26.47 18.85
C THR A 318 19.93 25.04 18.94
N GLN A 319 18.62 24.84 18.77
CA GLN A 319 17.96 23.53 18.86
C GLN A 319 16.83 23.39 17.85
N CYS A 320 16.64 22.17 17.34
CA CYS A 320 15.58 21.87 16.39
C CYS A 320 14.22 21.73 17.10
N THR A 321 13.22 22.46 16.62
CA THR A 321 11.85 22.42 17.15
C THR A 321 10.90 21.55 16.32
N CYS A 322 11.40 20.87 15.28
CA CYS A 322 10.59 20.24 14.21
C CYS A 322 9.67 21.21 13.45
N GLY A 323 9.79 22.52 13.70
CA GLY A 323 9.13 23.56 12.92
C GLY A 323 7.60 23.45 12.95
N PRO A 324 6.91 23.90 11.88
CA PRO A 324 5.45 23.87 11.79
C PRO A 324 4.82 22.47 11.82
N LEU A 325 5.61 21.41 11.58
CA LEU A 325 5.11 20.03 11.52
C LEU A 325 5.42 19.25 12.81
N ARG A 326 5.81 19.95 13.89
CA ARG A 326 6.20 19.35 15.17
C ARG A 326 5.16 18.36 15.72
N ASP A 327 3.87 18.65 15.57
CA ASP A 327 2.82 17.77 16.09
C ASP A 327 2.89 16.36 15.47
N HIS A 328 3.21 16.27 14.18
CA HIS A 328 3.20 15.01 13.43
C HIS A 328 4.53 14.26 13.41
N ILE A 329 5.65 14.95 13.59
CA ILE A 329 6.98 14.35 13.42
C ILE A 329 7.34 13.53 14.66
N LEU A 330 7.72 12.27 14.45
CA LEU A 330 8.46 11.47 15.42
C LEU A 330 9.96 11.67 15.16
N PRO A 331 10.64 12.59 15.88
CA PRO A 331 12.01 12.95 15.53
C PRO A 331 13.00 11.84 15.88
N PRO A 332 14.20 11.84 15.28
CA PRO A 332 15.21 10.81 15.55
C PRO A 332 15.58 10.69 17.03
N TRP A 333 15.65 11.81 17.76
CA TRP A 333 15.95 11.83 19.19
C TRP A 333 14.80 11.34 20.07
N ALA A 334 13.64 11.01 19.51
CA ALA A 334 12.56 10.33 20.23
C ALA A 334 12.60 8.80 20.07
N ILE A 335 13.47 8.26 19.19
CA ILE A 335 13.54 6.84 18.87
C ILE A 335 14.94 6.31 19.22
N TYR A 336 15.02 5.21 19.95
CA TYR A 336 16.28 4.50 20.14
C TYR A 336 16.08 2.98 20.11
N PRO A 337 17.01 2.22 19.52
CA PRO A 337 16.94 0.76 19.52
C PRO A 337 17.27 0.22 20.91
N VAL A 338 16.59 -0.84 21.32
CA VAL A 338 16.97 -1.64 22.49
C VAL A 338 17.56 -2.95 22.00
N ILE A 339 18.89 -3.08 22.13
CA ILE A 339 19.60 -4.33 21.90
C ILE A 339 19.50 -5.13 23.19
N LYS A 340 18.52 -6.05 23.29
CA LYS A 340 18.52 -7.08 24.34
C LYS A 340 19.16 -8.35 23.79
N VAL A 341 20.18 -8.84 24.49
CA VAL A 341 20.84 -10.13 24.25
C VAL A 341 19.91 -11.26 24.70
N GLN A 342 18.81 -11.53 24.00
CA GLN A 342 17.95 -12.72 24.26
C GLN A 342 17.19 -13.13 22.98
N ILE A 343 17.56 -14.28 22.42
CA ILE A 343 16.85 -15.38 21.69
C ILE A 343 15.69 -15.06 20.71
N HIS A 344 15.24 -13.82 20.52
CA HIS A 344 14.23 -13.45 19.52
C HIS A 344 14.76 -12.36 18.57
N PRO A 345 14.94 -12.67 17.27
CA PRO A 345 15.41 -11.69 16.30
C PRO A 345 14.31 -10.67 16.06
N GLY A 346 14.50 -9.44 16.51
CA GLY A 346 13.56 -8.35 16.36
C GLY A 346 14.00 -7.20 17.23
N ALA A 347 14.70 -6.23 16.64
CA ALA A 347 15.10 -5.02 17.34
C ALA A 347 13.83 -4.32 17.86
N ARG A 348 13.58 -4.41 19.17
CA ARG A 348 12.52 -3.63 19.82
C ARG A 348 13.03 -2.20 19.93
N VAL A 349 12.34 -1.26 19.31
CA VAL A 349 12.58 0.18 19.47
C VAL A 349 11.84 0.69 20.70
N GLN A 350 12.44 1.64 21.40
CA GLN A 350 11.80 2.38 22.48
C GLN A 350 11.63 3.84 22.08
N TYR A 351 10.62 4.44 22.70
CA TYR A 351 10.19 5.81 22.42
C TYR A 351 10.39 6.69 23.65
N LYS A 352 10.77 7.94 23.42
CA LYS A 352 10.61 9.02 24.40
C LYS A 352 9.42 9.86 23.95
N GLN A 353 8.36 9.89 24.77
CA GLN A 353 7.19 10.73 24.50
C GLN A 353 7.63 12.19 24.42
N MET A 354 7.21 12.86 23.35
CA MET A 354 7.44 14.28 23.17
C MET A 354 6.21 15.03 23.69
N PRO A 355 6.35 16.02 24.59
CA PRO A 355 5.21 16.78 25.10
C PRO A 355 4.49 17.55 23.98
N ASN A 356 3.16 17.55 24.02
CA ASN A 356 2.27 18.28 23.11
C ASN A 356 2.51 17.92 21.63
N THR A 357 2.66 16.64 21.33
CA THR A 357 2.76 16.13 19.96
C THR A 357 1.91 14.88 19.80
N HIS A 358 1.41 14.65 18.59
CA HIS A 358 0.68 13.45 18.21
C HIS A 358 1.29 12.86 16.94
N PRO A 359 2.39 12.09 17.06
CA PRO A 359 3.10 11.58 15.90
C PRO A 359 2.18 10.88 14.90
N LEU A 360 2.37 11.15 13.62
CA LEU A 360 1.49 10.63 12.56
C LEU A 360 2.08 9.35 11.96
N LEU A 361 1.36 8.24 12.02
CA LEU A 361 1.66 7.03 11.26
C LEU A 361 0.91 7.09 9.91
N VAL A 362 1.65 7.09 8.81
CA VAL A 362 1.10 7.24 7.46
C VAL A 362 1.18 5.93 6.71
N PHE A 363 0.04 5.40 6.30
CA PHE A 363 -0.06 4.28 5.36
C PHE A 363 -0.39 4.81 3.97
N VAL A 364 0.33 4.35 2.95
CA VAL A 364 0.10 4.76 1.56
C VAL A 364 -0.07 3.53 0.69
N ASN A 365 -1.17 3.48 -0.06
CA ASN A 365 -1.35 2.55 -1.16
C ASN A 365 -0.82 3.19 -2.47
N PRO A 366 0.34 2.77 -3.00
CA PRO A 366 0.93 3.41 -4.19
C PRO A 366 0.10 3.22 -5.45
N LYS A 367 -0.70 2.16 -5.52
CA LYS A 367 -1.56 1.83 -6.66
C LYS A 367 -2.78 2.76 -6.76
N SER A 368 -3.16 3.44 -5.68
CA SER A 368 -4.30 4.35 -5.65
C SER A 368 -4.04 5.67 -6.41
N GLY A 369 -5.12 6.27 -6.93
CA GLY A 369 -5.12 7.62 -7.49
C GLY A 369 -4.42 7.78 -8.84
N GLY A 370 -4.29 6.71 -9.65
CA GLY A 370 -3.64 6.79 -10.96
C GLY A 370 -2.15 7.13 -10.86
N LYS A 371 -1.41 6.42 -10.00
CA LYS A 371 0.02 6.65 -9.66
C LYS A 371 0.29 7.88 -8.77
N GLN A 372 -0.74 8.53 -8.23
CA GLN A 372 -0.55 9.59 -7.23
C GLN A 372 -0.03 9.07 -5.88
N GLY A 373 -0.40 7.84 -5.48
CA GLY A 373 0.06 7.24 -4.23
C GLY A 373 1.58 7.22 -4.10
N GLU A 374 2.30 6.87 -5.16
CA GLU A 374 3.77 6.89 -5.18
C GLU A 374 4.34 8.30 -5.01
N ARG A 375 3.68 9.35 -5.52
CA ARG A 375 4.10 10.74 -5.30
C ARG A 375 3.84 11.18 -3.86
N VAL A 376 2.70 10.78 -3.28
CA VAL A 376 2.30 11.04 -1.89
C VAL A 376 3.28 10.39 -0.92
N LEU A 377 3.61 9.10 -1.13
CA LEU A 377 4.57 8.34 -0.32
C LEU A 377 5.88 9.09 -0.14
N ARG A 378 6.51 9.50 -1.26
CA ARG A 378 7.76 10.27 -1.26
C ARG A 378 7.68 11.59 -0.53
N LYS A 379 6.54 12.26 -0.65
CA LYS A 379 6.35 13.58 -0.10
C LYS A 379 6.23 13.47 1.41
N PHE A 380 5.50 12.49 1.94
CA PHE A 380 5.49 12.20 3.37
C PHE A 380 6.85 11.72 3.89
N GLN A 381 7.59 10.89 3.14
CA GLN A 381 8.98 10.51 3.52
C GLN A 381 9.96 11.70 3.59
N TYR A 382 9.59 12.84 3.01
CA TYR A 382 10.35 14.09 3.15
C TYR A 382 9.82 15.00 4.26
N LEU A 383 8.49 15.05 4.46
CA LEU A 383 7.85 15.93 5.44
C LEU A 383 7.92 15.36 6.87
N LEU A 384 7.97 14.03 7.00
CA LEU A 384 7.99 13.30 8.25
C LEU A 384 9.26 12.45 8.36
N ASN A 385 9.49 11.85 9.52
CA ASN A 385 10.50 10.81 9.63
C ASN A 385 10.11 9.62 8.72
N PRO A 386 10.97 9.14 7.81
CA PRO A 386 10.66 8.01 6.93
C PRO A 386 10.17 6.75 7.65
N ARG A 387 10.51 6.56 8.94
CA ARG A 387 9.99 5.47 9.78
C ARG A 387 8.50 5.59 10.11
N GLN A 388 7.88 6.71 9.80
CA GLN A 388 6.46 6.95 9.98
C GLN A 388 5.64 6.61 8.74
N VAL A 389 6.28 6.32 7.60
CA VAL A 389 5.62 6.29 6.30
C VAL A 389 5.77 4.91 5.65
N TYR A 390 4.66 4.19 5.58
CA TYR A 390 4.62 2.79 5.17
C TYR A 390 3.95 2.63 3.80
N ASN A 391 4.63 1.92 2.91
CA ASN A 391 4.09 1.48 1.65
C ASN A 391 3.30 0.18 1.88
N LEU A 392 2.00 0.21 1.66
CA LEU A 392 1.13 -0.94 1.86
C LEU A 392 1.37 -2.10 0.88
N SER A 393 2.01 -1.84 -0.27
CA SER A 393 2.45 -2.91 -1.18
C SER A 393 3.66 -3.69 -0.65
N ASN A 394 4.31 -3.20 0.42
CA ASN A 394 5.51 -3.80 0.99
C ASN A 394 5.19 -4.38 2.39
N GLY A 395 4.58 -5.56 2.44
CA GLY A 395 4.28 -6.26 3.70
C GLY A 395 3.05 -5.74 4.46
N GLY A 396 2.20 -4.92 3.82
CA GLY A 396 0.93 -4.45 4.38
C GLY A 396 1.07 -3.52 5.60
N PRO A 397 0.02 -3.41 6.45
CA PRO A 397 0.00 -2.48 7.58
C PRO A 397 0.75 -2.97 8.83
N GLY A 398 0.96 -4.28 8.95
CA GLY A 398 1.55 -4.91 10.14
C GLY A 398 2.88 -4.30 10.59
N PRO A 399 3.86 -4.04 9.70
CA PRO A 399 5.13 -3.41 10.07
C PRO A 399 4.98 -2.04 10.72
N GLY A 400 4.03 -1.21 10.25
CA GLY A 400 3.78 0.12 10.80
C GLY A 400 3.08 0.08 12.15
N LEU A 401 2.06 -0.76 12.28
CA LEU A 401 1.36 -0.97 13.55
C LEU A 401 2.29 -1.56 14.61
N SER A 402 3.17 -2.48 14.22
CA SER A 402 4.18 -3.09 15.10
C SER A 402 5.20 -2.06 15.59
N PHE A 403 5.67 -1.17 14.71
CA PHE A 403 6.55 -0.07 15.11
C PHE A 403 5.84 0.82 16.13
N PHE A 404 4.68 1.37 15.82
CA PHE A 404 3.97 2.31 16.71
C PHE A 404 3.35 1.67 17.96
N ARG A 405 3.39 0.34 18.13
CA ARG A 405 2.66 -0.40 19.16
C ARG A 405 2.85 0.11 20.60
N ASN A 406 4.05 0.58 20.92
CA ASN A 406 4.41 1.06 22.26
C ASN A 406 4.34 2.58 22.41
N LEU A 407 3.97 3.31 21.35
CA LEU A 407 3.80 4.75 21.39
C LEU A 407 2.37 5.08 21.85
N GLN A 408 2.24 6.08 22.72
CA GLN A 408 0.95 6.60 23.16
C GLN A 408 0.59 7.88 22.39
N ASP A 409 -0.70 8.20 22.29
CA ASP A 409 -1.21 9.44 21.71
C ASP A 409 -0.67 9.76 20.32
N TYR A 410 -0.83 8.83 19.39
CA TYR A 410 -0.46 9.00 17.99
C TYR A 410 -1.70 8.92 17.08
N ARG A 411 -1.60 9.45 15.86
CA ARG A 411 -2.68 9.44 14.87
C ARG A 411 -2.30 8.57 13.67
N ILE A 412 -3.29 8.08 12.92
CA ILE A 412 -3.07 7.38 11.67
C ILE A 412 -3.62 8.20 10.50
N LEU A 413 -2.87 8.27 9.40
CA LEU A 413 -3.35 8.77 8.11
C LEU A 413 -3.31 7.64 7.08
N VAL A 414 -4.46 7.34 6.47
CA VAL A 414 -4.58 6.34 5.40
C VAL A 414 -4.71 7.05 4.06
N CYS A 415 -3.71 6.88 3.19
CA CYS A 415 -3.71 7.41 1.82
C CYS A 415 -4.16 6.31 0.84
N GLY A 416 -5.44 6.31 0.48
CA GLY A 416 -6.06 5.26 -0.33
C GLY A 416 -7.52 5.53 -0.67
N GLY A 417 -8.23 4.51 -1.14
CA GLY A 417 -9.70 4.53 -1.27
C GLY A 417 -10.37 3.82 -0.08
N ASP A 418 -11.70 3.68 -0.11
CA ASP A 418 -12.50 3.10 0.98
C ASP A 418 -12.01 1.71 1.41
N GLY A 419 -11.76 0.80 0.46
CA GLY A 419 -11.20 -0.54 0.76
C GLY A 419 -9.81 -0.50 1.41
N THR A 420 -8.99 0.52 1.13
CA THR A 420 -7.71 0.71 1.84
C THR A 420 -7.95 1.12 3.29
N VAL A 421 -8.94 1.98 3.54
CA VAL A 421 -9.32 2.37 4.91
C VAL A 421 -9.85 1.16 5.69
N GLY A 422 -10.75 0.38 5.09
CA GLY A 422 -11.28 -0.85 5.68
C GLY A 422 -10.18 -1.85 6.06
N TRP A 423 -9.19 -2.06 5.18
CA TRP A 423 -8.03 -2.92 5.46
C TRP A 423 -7.21 -2.45 6.66
N ILE A 424 -6.98 -1.14 6.80
CA ILE A 424 -6.28 -0.59 7.96
C ILE A 424 -7.08 -0.75 9.25
N LEU A 425 -8.40 -0.51 9.21
CA LEU A 425 -9.27 -0.67 10.37
C LEU A 425 -9.31 -2.13 10.86
N ASP A 426 -9.38 -3.09 9.94
CA ASP A 426 -9.27 -4.52 10.26
C ASP A 426 -7.89 -4.88 10.84
N ALA A 427 -6.81 -4.34 10.27
CA ALA A 427 -5.48 -4.54 10.81
C ALA A 427 -5.30 -3.96 12.22
N ILE A 428 -5.93 -2.82 12.52
CA ILE A 428 -5.95 -2.21 13.87
C ILE A 428 -6.69 -3.12 14.86
N ASP A 429 -7.83 -3.72 14.48
CA ASP A 429 -8.55 -4.68 15.33
C ASP A 429 -7.66 -5.87 15.71
N LYS A 430 -6.87 -6.38 14.74
CA LYS A 430 -5.99 -7.55 14.92
C LYS A 430 -4.67 -7.22 15.63
N ALA A 431 -4.25 -5.95 15.65
CA ALA A 431 -2.91 -5.56 16.13
C ALA A 431 -2.75 -5.58 17.67
N ASN A 432 -3.85 -5.73 18.43
CA ASN A 432 -3.86 -5.71 19.90
C ASN A 432 -2.99 -4.56 20.46
N LEU A 433 -3.37 -3.34 20.08
CA LEU A 433 -2.74 -2.09 20.47
C LEU A 433 -3.22 -1.66 21.86
N LEU A 434 -2.40 -0.89 22.58
CA LEU A 434 -2.76 -0.37 23.92
C LEU A 434 -3.99 0.54 23.87
N ALA A 435 -4.13 1.32 22.81
CA ALA A 435 -5.28 2.14 22.50
C ALA A 435 -5.48 2.19 20.99
N ARG A 436 -6.72 2.37 20.53
CA ARG A 436 -7.04 2.52 19.10
C ARG A 436 -6.78 3.98 18.70
N PRO A 437 -5.75 4.27 17.88
CA PRO A 437 -5.46 5.63 17.46
C PRO A 437 -6.55 6.14 16.50
N PRO A 438 -6.85 7.45 16.51
CA PRO A 438 -7.82 8.01 15.59
C PRO A 438 -7.27 8.05 14.14
N VAL A 439 -8.14 7.79 13.17
CA VAL A 439 -7.76 7.59 11.76
C VAL A 439 -8.30 8.71 10.85
N ALA A 440 -7.40 9.41 10.15
CA ALA A 440 -7.71 10.32 9.05
C ALA A 440 -7.57 9.63 7.68
N VAL A 441 -8.22 10.19 6.65
CA VAL A 441 -8.20 9.66 5.28
C VAL A 441 -7.68 10.72 4.31
N LEU A 442 -6.69 10.36 3.48
CA LEU A 442 -6.34 11.11 2.28
C LEU A 442 -6.96 10.40 1.05
N PRO A 443 -8.00 10.97 0.42
CA PRO A 443 -8.82 10.27 -0.57
C PRO A 443 -8.11 10.12 -1.93
N LEU A 444 -7.45 8.97 -2.15
CA LEU A 444 -6.81 8.61 -3.41
C LEU A 444 -7.67 7.71 -4.31
N GLY A 445 -8.79 7.19 -3.81
CA GLY A 445 -9.72 6.34 -4.58
C GLY A 445 -10.59 7.10 -5.58
N THR A 446 -11.54 6.39 -6.21
CA THR A 446 -12.55 6.99 -7.11
C THR A 446 -13.84 7.31 -6.35
N GLY A 447 -14.31 6.38 -5.52
CA GLY A 447 -15.46 6.48 -4.61
C GLY A 447 -15.16 7.52 -3.54
N ASN A 448 -14.44 7.16 -2.48
CA ASN A 448 -14.05 7.97 -1.30
C ASN A 448 -15.24 8.45 -0.47
N ASP A 449 -16.26 7.62 -0.31
CA ASP A 449 -17.51 7.97 0.38
C ASP A 449 -17.26 8.24 1.87
N LEU A 450 -16.43 7.42 2.51
CA LEU A 450 -16.07 7.64 3.91
C LEU A 450 -15.32 8.97 4.11
N ALA A 451 -14.38 9.27 3.20
CA ALA A 451 -13.61 10.51 3.25
C ALA A 451 -14.51 11.75 3.11
N ARG A 452 -15.56 11.69 2.28
CA ARG A 452 -16.55 12.78 2.16
C ARG A 452 -17.34 12.97 3.43
N CYS A 453 -17.84 11.89 4.02
CA CYS A 453 -18.59 11.93 5.28
C CYS A 453 -17.73 12.53 6.42
N LEU A 454 -16.44 12.24 6.41
CA LEU A 454 -15.46 12.78 7.35
C LEU A 454 -14.85 14.13 6.91
N ARG A 455 -15.40 14.77 5.86
CA ARG A 455 -15.00 16.10 5.35
C ARG A 455 -13.58 16.21 4.77
N TRP A 456 -12.92 15.08 4.49
CA TRP A 456 -11.63 15.05 3.79
C TRP A 456 -11.76 15.26 2.26
N GLY A 457 -12.99 15.31 1.76
CA GLY A 457 -13.30 15.63 0.37
C GLY A 457 -13.37 14.40 -0.55
N GLY A 458 -13.70 14.66 -1.81
CA GLY A 458 -13.99 13.59 -2.78
C GLY A 458 -12.77 13.00 -3.47
N GLY A 459 -11.60 13.63 -3.33
CA GLY A 459 -10.38 13.18 -3.96
C GLY A 459 -9.25 14.19 -3.87
N TYR A 460 -8.04 13.69 -3.63
CA TYR A 460 -6.81 14.48 -3.66
C TYR A 460 -6.43 14.83 -5.10
N ASP A 461 -6.05 16.09 -5.35
CA ASP A 461 -5.66 16.58 -6.68
C ASP A 461 -4.27 17.26 -6.66
N GLY A 462 -3.37 16.76 -5.82
CA GLY A 462 -1.98 17.23 -5.78
C GLY A 462 -1.74 18.51 -4.98
N GLU A 463 -2.67 18.91 -4.12
CA GLU A 463 -2.53 20.02 -3.18
C GLU A 463 -1.34 19.83 -2.21
N ASP A 464 -0.92 20.90 -1.55
CA ASP A 464 0.20 20.81 -0.61
C ASP A 464 -0.19 19.97 0.62
N LEU A 465 0.45 18.80 0.78
CA LEU A 465 0.24 17.91 1.92
C LEU A 465 0.48 18.60 3.28
N SER A 466 1.22 19.71 3.32
CA SER A 466 1.37 20.50 4.54
C SER A 466 0.05 21.14 5.01
N ARG A 467 -0.92 21.33 4.11
CA ARG A 467 -2.28 21.77 4.45
C ARG A 467 -3.06 20.63 5.10
N ILE A 468 -3.01 19.44 4.51
CA ILE A 468 -3.62 18.23 5.06
C ILE A 468 -3.11 17.95 6.48
N LEU A 469 -1.80 18.08 6.72
CA LEU A 469 -1.22 17.94 8.07
C LEU A 469 -1.81 18.95 9.07
N LYS A 470 -2.01 20.21 8.67
CA LYS A 470 -2.68 21.21 9.52
C LYS A 470 -4.16 20.90 9.75
N ASP A 471 -4.84 20.39 8.75
CA ASP A 471 -6.25 19.99 8.88
C ASP A 471 -6.39 18.80 9.86
N ILE A 472 -5.41 17.88 9.88
CA ILE A 472 -5.31 16.82 10.90
C ILE A 472 -5.12 17.41 12.30
N GLU A 473 -4.28 18.44 12.47
CA GLU A 473 -4.11 19.12 13.77
C GLU A 473 -5.41 19.74 14.28
N GLY A 474 -6.19 20.35 13.38
CA GLY A 474 -7.48 20.97 13.70
C GLY A 474 -8.68 20.03 13.69
N SER A 475 -8.48 18.74 13.41
CA SER A 475 -9.56 17.77 13.27
C SER A 475 -10.21 17.38 14.59
N SER A 476 -11.48 17.01 14.55
CA SER A 476 -12.23 16.47 15.69
C SER A 476 -12.32 14.95 15.59
N GLN A 477 -12.26 14.26 16.73
CA GLN A 477 -12.51 12.82 16.78
C GLN A 477 -14.02 12.54 16.72
N VAL A 478 -14.40 11.54 15.92
CA VAL A 478 -15.76 10.99 15.86
C VAL A 478 -15.67 9.47 15.94
N LEU A 479 -16.64 8.83 16.59
CA LEU A 479 -16.76 7.38 16.54
C LEU A 479 -17.47 7.00 15.25
N MET A 480 -17.12 5.87 14.65
CA MET A 480 -17.80 5.31 13.50
C MET A 480 -18.13 3.86 13.79
N ASP A 481 -19.41 3.51 13.72
CA ASP A 481 -19.87 2.14 13.87
C ASP A 481 -19.34 1.26 12.75
N ARG A 482 -19.09 0.00 13.08
CA ARG A 482 -18.67 -1.04 12.14
C ARG A 482 -19.50 -2.27 12.39
N TRP A 483 -19.93 -2.91 11.31
CA TRP A 483 -20.98 -3.92 11.38
C TRP A 483 -20.46 -5.25 10.88
N SER A 484 -20.72 -6.32 11.63
CA SER A 484 -20.38 -7.68 11.25
C SER A 484 -21.43 -8.20 10.28
N VAL A 485 -20.99 -8.86 9.22
CA VAL A 485 -21.85 -9.57 8.27
C VAL A 485 -21.54 -11.05 8.38
N GLN A 486 -22.55 -11.85 8.68
CA GLN A 486 -22.47 -13.30 8.66
C GLN A 486 -23.40 -13.82 7.56
N VAL A 487 -22.84 -14.56 6.60
CA VAL A 487 -23.59 -15.21 5.52
C VAL A 487 -23.67 -16.71 5.81
N ILE A 488 -24.89 -17.23 5.88
CA ILE A 488 -25.19 -18.64 6.12
C ILE A 488 -25.87 -19.19 4.88
N THR A 489 -25.17 -20.06 4.15
CA THR A 489 -25.68 -20.76 2.97
C THR A 489 -26.29 -22.10 3.37
N ASP A 490 -27.31 -22.55 2.64
CA ASP A 490 -27.87 -23.89 2.83
C ASP A 490 -26.90 -24.97 2.30
N GLU A 491 -26.78 -26.10 3.00
CA GLU A 491 -25.77 -27.16 2.71
C GLU A 491 -25.92 -27.82 1.33
N ASN A 492 -27.08 -27.66 0.68
CA ASN A 492 -27.43 -28.33 -0.58
C ASN A 492 -27.21 -27.45 -1.83
N GLU A 493 -26.61 -26.27 -1.71
CA GLU A 493 -26.49 -25.33 -2.83
C GLU A 493 -25.13 -25.31 -3.52
N GLU A 494 -25.13 -24.89 -4.79
CA GLU A 494 -23.91 -24.67 -5.57
C GLU A 494 -22.99 -23.64 -4.90
N LYS A 495 -21.68 -23.89 -4.99
CA LYS A 495 -20.66 -23.02 -4.39
C LYS A 495 -20.60 -21.70 -5.17
N GLY A 496 -21.10 -20.62 -4.58
CA GLY A 496 -21.03 -19.27 -5.13
C GLY A 496 -19.66 -18.61 -5.02
N ASP A 497 -19.60 -17.33 -5.36
CA ASP A 497 -18.40 -16.51 -5.16
C ASP A 497 -18.10 -16.37 -3.65
N PRO A 498 -16.81 -16.31 -3.25
CA PRO A 498 -16.46 -16.08 -1.86
C PRO A 498 -16.89 -14.69 -1.40
N VAL A 499 -17.44 -14.60 -0.18
CA VAL A 499 -17.78 -13.32 0.45
C VAL A 499 -16.49 -12.51 0.66
N PRO A 500 -16.38 -11.28 0.14
CA PRO A 500 -15.12 -10.55 0.13
C PRO A 500 -14.72 -10.03 1.52
N TYR A 501 -15.68 -9.63 2.35
CA TYR A 501 -15.47 -9.15 3.71
C TYR A 501 -16.60 -9.53 4.65
N GLU A 502 -16.27 -9.61 5.94
CA GLU A 502 -17.24 -9.85 7.03
C GLU A 502 -17.57 -8.55 7.80
N ILE A 503 -17.13 -7.38 7.30
CA ILE A 503 -17.28 -6.09 8.00
C ILE A 503 -17.74 -5.01 7.03
N ILE A 504 -18.82 -4.32 7.37
CA ILE A 504 -19.28 -3.10 6.69
C ILE A 504 -18.73 -1.89 7.45
N ASN A 505 -18.03 -1.00 6.75
CA ASN A 505 -17.63 0.31 7.26
C ASN A 505 -18.51 1.42 6.67
N ASN A 506 -18.95 1.28 5.42
CA ASN A 506 -19.74 2.28 4.71
C ASN A 506 -21.16 1.79 4.46
N TYR A 507 -21.30 0.70 3.70
CA TYR A 507 -22.59 0.18 3.30
C TYR A 507 -22.52 -1.23 2.73
N PHE A 508 -23.65 -1.92 2.76
CA PHE A 508 -23.91 -3.19 2.08
C PHE A 508 -25.09 -3.01 1.13
N SER A 509 -25.09 -3.66 -0.04
CA SER A 509 -26.26 -3.66 -0.92
C SER A 509 -26.48 -4.99 -1.64
N ILE A 510 -27.75 -5.23 -1.99
CA ILE A 510 -28.21 -6.38 -2.78
C ILE A 510 -28.98 -5.84 -3.98
N GLY A 511 -28.79 -6.44 -5.16
CA GLY A 511 -29.56 -6.13 -6.37
C GLY A 511 -28.86 -5.14 -7.29
N VAL A 512 -29.61 -4.20 -7.88
CA VAL A 512 -29.17 -3.38 -9.03
C VAL A 512 -27.87 -2.62 -8.76
N ASP A 513 -27.68 -2.10 -7.56
CA ASP A 513 -26.44 -1.42 -7.16
C ASP A 513 -25.22 -2.36 -7.19
N ALA A 514 -25.35 -3.50 -6.51
CA ALA A 514 -24.32 -4.53 -6.50
C ALA A 514 -24.04 -5.11 -7.90
N SER A 515 -25.06 -5.21 -8.77
CA SER A 515 -24.88 -5.62 -10.17
C SER A 515 -23.99 -4.65 -10.95
N ILE A 516 -24.21 -3.34 -10.79
CA ILE A 516 -23.37 -2.30 -11.41
C ILE A 516 -21.93 -2.38 -10.87
N ALA A 517 -21.77 -2.54 -9.55
CA ALA A 517 -20.46 -2.70 -8.93
C ALA A 517 -19.74 -3.95 -9.45
N HIS A 518 -20.45 -5.08 -9.58
CA HIS A 518 -19.94 -6.34 -10.12
C HIS A 518 -19.40 -6.17 -11.54
N ARG A 519 -20.19 -5.57 -12.44
CA ARG A 519 -19.77 -5.29 -13.83
C ARG A 519 -18.55 -4.37 -13.88
N PHE A 520 -18.52 -3.33 -13.04
CA PHE A 520 -17.36 -2.44 -12.93
C PHE A 520 -16.10 -3.19 -12.49
N HIS A 521 -16.22 -4.04 -11.46
CA HIS A 521 -15.13 -4.85 -10.93
C HIS A 521 -14.58 -5.81 -11.99
N THR A 522 -15.44 -6.63 -12.60
CA THR A 522 -15.04 -7.58 -13.67
C THR A 522 -14.33 -6.88 -14.83
N MET A 523 -14.81 -5.71 -15.25
CA MET A 523 -14.17 -4.94 -16.32
C MET A 523 -12.83 -4.34 -15.90
N ARG A 524 -12.71 -3.89 -14.64
CA ARG A 524 -11.47 -3.38 -14.07
C ARG A 524 -10.38 -4.44 -13.97
N GLU A 525 -10.75 -5.66 -13.59
CA GLU A 525 -9.82 -6.79 -13.52
C GLU A 525 -9.36 -7.23 -14.91
N LYS A 526 -10.29 -7.31 -15.88
CA LYS A 526 -9.95 -7.68 -17.26
C LYS A 526 -9.14 -6.63 -18.00
N HIS A 527 -9.35 -5.33 -17.70
CA HIS A 527 -8.75 -4.22 -18.45
C HIS A 527 -8.21 -3.09 -17.55
N PRO A 528 -7.27 -3.35 -16.62
CA PRO A 528 -6.84 -2.37 -15.62
C PRO A 528 -6.30 -1.05 -16.23
N GLN A 529 -5.71 -1.11 -17.41
CA GLN A 529 -5.21 0.04 -18.17
C GLN A 529 -6.29 1.08 -18.52
N LYS A 530 -7.56 0.66 -18.61
CA LYS A 530 -8.71 1.55 -18.87
C LYS A 530 -9.18 2.31 -17.62
N PHE A 531 -8.73 1.92 -16.42
CA PHE A 531 -9.20 2.42 -15.13
C PHE A 531 -8.18 3.29 -14.38
N ASN A 532 -7.39 4.06 -15.13
CA ASN A 532 -6.29 4.87 -14.60
C ASN A 532 -6.67 6.31 -14.20
N SER A 533 -7.94 6.71 -14.36
CA SER A 533 -8.41 8.06 -14.07
C SER A 533 -9.76 8.04 -13.37
N ARG A 534 -9.91 8.84 -12.30
CA ARG A 534 -11.17 8.96 -11.56
C ARG A 534 -12.34 9.38 -12.45
N MET A 535 -12.12 10.34 -13.35
CA MET A 535 -13.17 10.80 -14.27
C MET A 535 -13.63 9.69 -15.21
N LYS A 536 -12.68 8.93 -15.78
CA LYS A 536 -12.99 7.77 -16.64
C LYS A 536 -13.71 6.68 -15.86
N ASN A 537 -13.27 6.41 -14.63
CA ASN A 537 -13.90 5.42 -13.77
C ASN A 537 -15.35 5.79 -13.45
N LYS A 538 -15.63 7.07 -13.15
CA LYS A 538 -17.01 7.55 -12.97
C LYS A 538 -17.87 7.39 -14.23
N LEU A 539 -17.30 7.61 -15.42
CA LEU A 539 -18.00 7.40 -16.68
C LEU A 539 -18.35 5.92 -16.91
N TRP A 540 -17.45 5.00 -16.56
CA TRP A 540 -17.75 3.55 -16.60
C TRP A 540 -18.93 3.18 -15.70
N TYR A 541 -19.01 3.73 -14.47
CA TYR A 541 -20.17 3.50 -13.60
C TYR A 541 -21.48 3.97 -14.25
N PHE A 542 -21.46 5.14 -14.90
CA PHE A 542 -22.63 5.66 -15.63
C PHE A 542 -23.03 4.75 -16.80
N GLU A 543 -22.05 4.27 -17.58
CA GLU A 543 -22.30 3.36 -18.70
C GLU A 543 -22.90 2.02 -18.24
N PHE A 544 -22.35 1.43 -17.17
CA PHE A 544 -22.89 0.19 -16.61
C PHE A 544 -24.28 0.38 -16.00
N ALA A 545 -24.53 1.50 -15.32
CA ALA A 545 -25.87 1.83 -14.81
C ALA A 545 -26.91 1.98 -15.94
N THR A 546 -26.52 2.61 -17.06
CA THR A 546 -27.39 2.73 -18.24
C THR A 546 -27.69 1.34 -18.83
N SER A 547 -26.67 0.48 -18.92
CA SER A 547 -26.86 -0.88 -19.42
C SER A 547 -27.72 -1.75 -18.49
N GLU A 548 -27.61 -1.59 -17.16
CA GLU A 548 -28.48 -2.28 -16.20
C GLU A 548 -29.93 -1.82 -16.26
N THR A 549 -30.18 -0.56 -16.61
CA THR A 549 -31.54 -0.05 -16.86
C THR A 549 -32.22 -0.82 -18.01
N ILE A 550 -31.44 -1.25 -19.01
CA ILE A 550 -31.94 -2.00 -20.17
C ILE A 550 -32.07 -3.50 -19.86
N SER A 551 -31.08 -4.10 -19.19
CA SER A 551 -31.09 -5.53 -18.87
C SER A 551 -32.09 -5.89 -17.76
N ALA A 552 -32.34 -4.96 -16.83
CA ALA A 552 -33.26 -5.10 -15.72
C ALA A 552 -33.08 -6.42 -14.92
N SER A 553 -31.82 -6.79 -14.70
CA SER A 553 -31.38 -8.07 -14.13
C SER A 553 -31.95 -8.37 -12.74
N CYS A 554 -32.29 -7.32 -11.97
CA CYS A 554 -32.70 -7.40 -10.57
C CYS A 554 -34.19 -7.11 -10.34
N LYS A 555 -35.03 -7.14 -11.39
CA LYS A 555 -36.48 -6.92 -11.26
C LYS A 555 -37.13 -7.85 -10.25
N LYS A 556 -38.15 -7.31 -9.56
CA LYS A 556 -38.95 -8.02 -8.56
C LYS A 556 -38.11 -8.54 -7.40
N LEU A 557 -37.17 -7.72 -6.91
CA LEU A 557 -36.31 -8.11 -5.79
C LEU A 557 -37.15 -8.43 -4.55
N SER A 558 -38.24 -7.69 -4.31
CA SER A 558 -39.17 -7.89 -3.19
C SER A 558 -39.82 -9.28 -3.15
N GLU A 559 -39.96 -9.97 -4.28
CA GLU A 559 -40.48 -11.36 -4.32
C GLU A 559 -39.40 -12.38 -3.86
N SER A 560 -38.12 -12.00 -3.98
CA SER A 560 -36.95 -12.86 -3.81
C SER A 560 -36.25 -12.71 -2.46
N ILE A 561 -36.61 -11.71 -1.65
CA ILE A 561 -36.00 -11.44 -0.35
C ILE A 561 -37.03 -11.23 0.75
N THR A 562 -36.67 -11.54 1.99
CA THR A 562 -37.37 -11.06 3.19
C THR A 562 -36.38 -10.34 4.09
N ILE A 563 -36.83 -9.27 4.76
CA ILE A 563 -36.00 -8.46 5.65
C ILE A 563 -36.69 -8.34 6.99
N GLU A 564 -35.97 -8.63 8.05
CA GLU A 564 -36.39 -8.45 9.44
C GLU A 564 -35.42 -7.49 10.14
N CYS A 565 -35.96 -6.47 10.80
CA CYS A 565 -35.21 -5.50 11.59
C CYS A 565 -35.53 -5.72 13.07
N CYS A 566 -34.55 -6.13 13.87
CA CYS A 566 -34.73 -6.58 15.27
C CYS A 566 -36.00 -7.44 15.48
N GLY A 567 -36.22 -8.44 14.62
CA GLY A 567 -37.39 -9.32 14.66
C GLY A 567 -38.70 -8.75 14.09
N THR A 568 -38.72 -7.47 13.70
CA THR A 568 -39.86 -6.84 13.00
C THR A 568 -39.72 -7.06 11.48
N PRO A 569 -40.60 -7.83 10.83
CA PRO A 569 -40.56 -8.00 9.39
C PRO A 569 -40.93 -6.69 8.67
N LEU A 570 -40.20 -6.36 7.61
CA LEU A 570 -40.52 -5.22 6.74
C LEU A 570 -41.54 -5.63 5.68
N ASP A 571 -42.59 -4.83 5.53
CA ASP A 571 -43.52 -4.99 4.41
C ASP A 571 -42.93 -4.38 3.14
N LEU A 572 -42.51 -5.24 2.23
CA LEU A 572 -42.01 -4.87 0.91
C LEU A 572 -43.09 -4.97 -0.17
N SER A 573 -44.33 -5.34 0.20
CA SER A 573 -45.42 -5.47 -0.75
C SER A 573 -45.80 -4.10 -1.33
N GLY A 574 -46.11 -4.07 -2.63
CA GLY A 574 -46.40 -2.82 -3.35
C GLY A 574 -45.18 -1.98 -3.74
N LEU A 575 -43.96 -2.32 -3.29
CA LEU A 575 -42.73 -1.67 -3.73
C LEU A 575 -42.12 -2.41 -4.92
N SER A 576 -41.80 -1.66 -5.97
CA SER A 576 -41.13 -2.18 -7.18
C SER A 576 -39.60 -2.11 -7.02
N LEU A 577 -39.07 -2.78 -6.00
CA LEU A 577 -37.64 -2.74 -5.68
C LEU A 577 -36.82 -3.59 -6.66
N GLU A 578 -35.71 -3.01 -7.12
CA GLU A 578 -34.62 -3.69 -7.84
C GLU A 578 -33.33 -3.75 -6.99
N GLY A 579 -33.27 -3.01 -5.88
CA GLY A 579 -32.16 -3.02 -4.94
C GLY A 579 -32.56 -2.70 -3.51
N VAL A 580 -31.74 -3.15 -2.57
CA VAL A 580 -31.77 -2.72 -1.16
C VAL A 580 -30.36 -2.35 -0.73
N ALA A 581 -30.23 -1.23 -0.04
CA ALA A 581 -28.99 -0.78 0.56
C ALA A 581 -29.13 -0.64 2.08
N VAL A 582 -28.08 -1.01 2.80
CA VAL A 582 -27.92 -0.90 4.25
C VAL A 582 -26.76 0.05 4.49
N LEU A 583 -27.02 1.21 5.08
CA LEU A 583 -26.08 2.32 5.17
C LEU A 583 -25.63 2.55 6.60
N ASN A 584 -24.32 2.71 6.78
CA ASN A 584 -23.68 3.18 8.01
C ASN A 584 -23.24 4.65 7.92
N ILE A 585 -23.03 5.16 6.69
CA ILE A 585 -22.57 6.53 6.45
C ILE A 585 -23.60 7.33 5.63
N PRO A 586 -23.65 8.67 5.78
CA PRO A 586 -24.69 9.50 5.18
C PRO A 586 -24.57 9.78 3.69
N SER A 587 -23.59 9.18 3.02
CA SER A 587 -23.47 9.32 1.57
C SER A 587 -22.86 8.08 0.93
N MET A 588 -23.24 7.84 -0.32
CA MET A 588 -22.76 6.72 -1.14
C MET A 588 -22.56 7.16 -2.60
N HIS A 589 -21.88 6.33 -3.40
CA HIS A 589 -21.66 6.56 -4.83
C HIS A 589 -20.94 7.86 -5.18
N GLY A 590 -19.91 8.20 -4.40
CA GLY A 590 -19.14 9.41 -4.59
C GLY A 590 -19.76 10.65 -3.98
N GLY A 591 -20.50 10.49 -2.87
CA GLY A 591 -21.02 11.58 -2.04
C GLY A 591 -22.50 11.91 -2.22
N SER A 592 -23.27 11.06 -2.88
CA SER A 592 -24.72 11.26 -3.03
C SER A 592 -25.40 11.02 -1.68
N ASN A 593 -26.07 12.05 -1.16
CA ASN A 593 -26.98 11.89 -0.02
C ASN A 593 -28.34 11.47 -0.58
N LEU A 594 -28.79 10.26 -0.23
CA LEU A 594 -29.96 9.64 -0.84
C LEU A 594 -31.29 10.35 -0.56
N TRP A 595 -31.39 11.18 0.48
CA TRP A 595 -32.62 11.91 0.84
C TRP A 595 -32.37 13.37 1.26
N GLY A 596 -31.18 13.90 1.01
CA GLY A 596 -30.80 15.29 1.30
C GLY A 596 -30.47 15.56 2.77
N GLU A 597 -30.11 16.81 3.08
CA GLU A 597 -29.85 17.23 4.46
C GLU A 597 -31.17 17.29 5.24
N THR A 598 -31.26 16.52 6.33
CA THR A 598 -32.34 16.68 7.29
C THR A 598 -32.23 18.10 7.85
N LYS A 599 -33.24 18.95 7.59
CA LYS A 599 -33.28 20.29 8.19
C LYS A 599 -33.16 20.09 9.70
N LYS A 600 -32.18 20.75 10.33
CA LYS A 600 -32.14 20.88 11.79
C LYS A 600 -33.42 21.59 12.19
N ALA A 601 -34.48 20.82 12.48
CA ALA A 601 -35.56 21.31 13.28
C ALA A 601 -34.95 21.79 14.59
N ASP A 602 -35.54 22.81 15.20
CA ASP A 602 -35.16 23.26 16.55
C ASP A 602 -35.43 22.14 17.56
N THR A 603 -34.56 21.13 17.61
CA THR A 603 -34.54 20.05 18.61
C THR A 603 -33.98 20.58 19.93
N LYS A 604 -34.37 21.80 20.32
CA LYS A 604 -34.19 22.34 21.67
C LYS A 604 -35.36 21.97 22.59
N GLY A 605 -36.36 21.22 22.11
CA GLY A 605 -37.58 20.88 22.86
C GLY A 605 -37.87 19.39 23.11
N LEU A 606 -37.28 18.44 22.37
CA LEU A 606 -37.47 17.00 22.61
C LEU A 606 -36.19 16.39 23.18
N THR A 607 -35.99 16.62 24.47
CA THR A 607 -35.12 15.76 25.28
C THR A 607 -36.00 14.70 25.94
N SER A 608 -35.50 13.47 26.01
CA SER A 608 -36.02 12.31 26.77
C SER A 608 -37.24 11.53 26.26
N GLN A 609 -37.25 11.07 25.00
CA GLN A 609 -37.81 9.75 24.71
C GLN A 609 -36.74 8.91 24.02
N GLU A 610 -36.49 7.70 24.53
CA GLU A 610 -35.62 6.73 23.86
C GLU A 610 -36.24 6.42 22.48
N GLU A 611 -35.48 6.63 21.40
CA GLU A 611 -35.93 6.21 20.07
C GLU A 611 -36.20 4.69 20.11
N PRO A 612 -37.30 4.23 19.50
CA PRO A 612 -37.61 2.81 19.48
C PRO A 612 -36.48 2.03 18.79
N GLU A 613 -36.32 0.75 19.16
CA GLU A 613 -35.25 -0.10 18.62
C GLU A 613 -35.27 -0.18 17.09
N VAL A 614 -36.48 -0.16 16.52
CA VAL A 614 -36.74 -0.14 15.08
C VAL A 614 -37.70 0.98 14.74
N ILE A 615 -37.34 1.78 13.74
CA ILE A 615 -38.23 2.78 13.14
C ILE A 615 -38.56 2.33 11.73
N VAL A 616 -39.83 2.02 11.45
CA VAL A 616 -40.34 1.68 10.09
C VAL A 616 -41.38 2.68 9.59
N ASN A 617 -41.88 3.56 10.45
CA ASN A 617 -42.89 4.55 10.07
C ASN A 617 -42.28 5.57 9.09
N PRO A 618 -42.80 5.70 7.84
CA PRO A 618 -42.23 6.58 6.83
C PRO A 618 -42.14 8.06 7.24
N ASP A 619 -43.10 8.55 8.02
CA ASP A 619 -43.14 9.96 8.44
C ASP A 619 -42.12 10.26 9.53
N VAL A 620 -41.87 9.29 10.42
CA VAL A 620 -40.77 9.38 11.39
C VAL A 620 -39.43 9.29 10.67
N LEU A 621 -39.28 8.31 9.75
CA LEU A 621 -38.05 8.14 8.97
C LEU A 621 -37.67 9.43 8.23
N LYS A 622 -38.62 10.17 7.63
CA LYS A 622 -38.31 11.44 6.92
C LYS A 622 -37.58 12.48 7.78
N VAL A 623 -37.82 12.52 9.09
CA VAL A 623 -37.26 13.54 9.99
C VAL A 623 -36.11 13.02 10.86
N THR A 624 -35.92 11.70 10.97
CA THR A 624 -34.81 11.11 11.71
C THR A 624 -33.48 11.39 11.01
N SER A 625 -32.53 11.97 11.75
CA SER A 625 -31.16 12.16 11.30
C SER A 625 -30.38 10.84 11.29
N GLN A 626 -29.52 10.71 10.29
CA GLN A 626 -28.52 9.64 10.22
C GLN A 626 -27.25 10.08 10.97
N ASP A 627 -26.71 9.19 11.79
CA ASP A 627 -25.48 9.38 12.54
C ASP A 627 -24.63 8.12 12.40
N LEU A 628 -23.34 8.29 12.14
CA LEU A 628 -22.40 7.19 11.94
C LEU A 628 -21.93 6.55 13.26
N SER A 629 -22.46 6.99 14.40
CA SER A 629 -22.05 6.57 15.74
C SER A 629 -23.19 6.13 16.67
N ASP A 630 -24.43 6.12 16.17
CA ASP A 630 -25.64 5.86 16.97
C ASP A 630 -25.98 4.38 17.14
N ARG A 631 -25.13 3.48 16.63
CA ARG A 631 -25.32 2.03 16.60
C ARG A 631 -26.62 1.63 15.92
N ARG A 632 -26.97 2.35 14.86
CA ARG A 632 -28.08 2.03 13.96
C ARG A 632 -27.60 2.05 12.50
N LEU A 633 -28.37 1.39 11.66
CA LEU A 633 -28.22 1.34 10.21
C LEU A 633 -29.50 1.83 9.56
N GLU A 634 -29.37 2.51 8.43
CA GLU A 634 -30.49 2.85 7.57
C GLU A 634 -30.68 1.77 6.50
N VAL A 635 -31.90 1.23 6.42
CA VAL A 635 -32.32 0.30 5.36
C VAL A 635 -33.09 1.09 4.31
N VAL A 636 -32.68 0.96 3.05
CA VAL A 636 -33.14 1.81 1.95
C VAL A 636 -33.50 0.94 0.75
N GLY A 637 -34.65 1.20 0.15
CA GLY A 637 -35.10 0.58 -1.10
C GLY A 637 -34.69 1.39 -2.32
N LEU A 638 -34.31 0.69 -3.39
CA LEU A 638 -33.96 1.24 -4.70
C LEU A 638 -34.89 0.63 -5.76
N GLU A 639 -35.64 1.44 -6.50
CA GLU A 639 -36.61 0.98 -7.50
C GLU A 639 -35.96 0.66 -8.86
N GLY A 640 -34.74 1.14 -9.12
CA GLY A 640 -33.97 0.79 -10.32
C GLY A 640 -32.84 1.75 -10.66
N ALA A 641 -32.03 1.41 -11.66
CA ALA A 641 -30.85 2.19 -12.05
C ALA A 641 -31.18 3.62 -12.55
N MET A 642 -32.32 3.81 -13.23
CA MET A 642 -32.78 5.15 -13.66
C MET A 642 -33.12 6.04 -12.46
N GLU A 643 -33.80 5.47 -11.46
CA GLU A 643 -34.14 6.17 -10.23
C GLU A 643 -32.88 6.53 -9.43
N MET A 644 -31.91 5.60 -9.34
CA MET A 644 -30.61 5.88 -8.73
C MET A 644 -29.94 7.09 -9.39
N GLY A 645 -30.01 7.21 -10.73
CA GLY A 645 -29.54 8.41 -11.44
C GLY A 645 -30.26 9.71 -11.04
N GLN A 646 -31.58 9.64 -10.82
CA GLN A 646 -32.36 10.77 -10.30
C GLN A 646 -32.00 11.12 -8.86
N ILE A 647 -31.69 10.12 -8.03
CA ILE A 647 -31.23 10.31 -6.66
C ILE A 647 -29.85 10.97 -6.64
N TYR A 648 -28.93 10.54 -7.49
CA TYR A 648 -27.58 11.13 -7.59
C TYR A 648 -27.59 12.58 -8.06
N THR A 649 -28.60 12.96 -8.85
CA THR A 649 -28.79 14.34 -9.32
C THR A 649 -29.63 15.18 -8.35
N GLY A 650 -30.15 14.58 -7.26
CA GLY A 650 -31.02 15.24 -6.28
C GLY A 650 -32.45 15.50 -6.79
N LEU A 651 -32.84 14.89 -7.91
CA LEU A 651 -34.18 15.03 -8.51
C LEU A 651 -35.22 14.12 -7.83
N LYS A 652 -34.78 13.08 -7.11
CA LYS A 652 -35.63 12.16 -6.35
C LYS A 652 -34.92 11.77 -5.04
N SER A 653 -35.68 11.33 -4.05
CA SER A 653 -35.15 10.74 -2.81
C SER A 653 -35.37 9.24 -2.80
N ALA A 654 -34.42 8.49 -2.25
CA ALA A 654 -34.57 7.06 -2.06
C ALA A 654 -35.66 6.72 -1.02
N VAL A 655 -36.21 5.51 -1.12
CA VAL A 655 -37.24 5.03 -0.21
C VAL A 655 -36.59 4.54 1.10
N ARG A 656 -36.76 5.27 2.20
CA ARG A 656 -36.31 4.82 3.53
C ARG A 656 -37.26 3.74 4.04
N LEU A 657 -36.73 2.54 4.29
CA LEU A 657 -37.50 1.37 4.74
C LEU A 657 -37.43 1.19 6.27
N ALA A 658 -36.27 1.37 6.87
CA ALA A 658 -36.10 1.26 8.32
C ALA A 658 -34.87 2.00 8.85
N LYS A 659 -34.85 2.24 10.16
CA LYS A 659 -33.65 2.52 10.98
C LYS A 659 -33.61 1.49 12.12
N THR A 660 -32.50 0.76 12.28
CA THR A 660 -32.44 -0.43 13.16
C THR A 660 -31.03 -0.76 13.65
N SER A 661 -30.87 -1.57 14.70
CA SER A 661 -29.57 -2.08 15.20
C SER A 661 -29.24 -3.52 14.82
N GLN A 662 -30.17 -4.24 14.20
CA GLN A 662 -29.93 -5.60 13.72
C GLN A 662 -30.79 -5.87 12.50
N ILE A 663 -30.22 -6.55 11.51
CA ILE A 663 -30.90 -6.91 10.27
C ILE A 663 -30.68 -8.40 10.00
N THR A 664 -31.77 -9.09 9.65
CA THR A 664 -31.71 -10.43 9.04
C THR A 664 -32.32 -10.35 7.64
N ILE A 665 -31.57 -10.77 6.64
CA ILE A 665 -32.03 -10.83 5.24
C ILE A 665 -32.01 -12.29 4.79
N ARG A 666 -33.10 -12.77 4.21
CA ARG A 666 -33.16 -14.10 3.61
C ARG A 666 -33.41 -13.98 2.12
N THR A 667 -32.63 -14.70 1.32
CA THR A 667 -32.75 -14.68 -0.14
C THR A 667 -33.21 -16.04 -0.67
N LYS A 668 -34.04 -16.04 -1.72
CA LYS A 668 -34.60 -17.26 -2.33
C LYS A 668 -33.93 -17.66 -3.64
N LYS A 669 -33.04 -16.81 -4.17
CA LYS A 669 -32.32 -17.02 -5.43
C LYS A 669 -30.94 -16.38 -5.35
N ALA A 670 -30.08 -16.72 -6.31
CA ALA A 670 -28.78 -16.09 -6.43
C ALA A 670 -28.92 -14.60 -6.77
N LEU A 671 -28.23 -13.74 -6.03
CA LEU A 671 -28.32 -12.28 -6.16
C LEU A 671 -26.94 -11.64 -6.11
N PRO A 672 -26.70 -10.57 -6.89
CA PRO A 672 -25.50 -9.77 -6.75
C PRO A 672 -25.53 -9.02 -5.42
N MET A 673 -24.41 -9.02 -4.72
CA MET A 673 -24.22 -8.32 -3.44
C MET A 673 -22.90 -7.55 -3.44
N GLN A 674 -22.77 -6.54 -2.58
CA GLN A 674 -21.51 -5.83 -2.37
C GLN A 674 -21.38 -5.31 -0.94
N ILE A 675 -20.13 -5.21 -0.47
CA ILE A 675 -19.75 -4.56 0.78
C ILE A 675 -18.69 -3.52 0.45
N ASP A 676 -18.92 -2.27 0.84
CA ASP A 676 -17.98 -1.15 0.69
C ASP A 676 -17.40 -1.01 -0.75
N GLY A 677 -18.18 -1.39 -1.76
CA GLY A 677 -17.83 -1.32 -3.18
C GLY A 677 -17.15 -2.57 -3.76
N GLU A 678 -16.99 -3.64 -2.97
CA GLU A 678 -16.43 -4.92 -3.43
C GLU A 678 -17.57 -5.95 -3.61
N PRO A 679 -17.86 -6.34 -4.87
CA PRO A 679 -19.05 -7.12 -5.23
C PRO A 679 -18.80 -8.63 -5.34
N TRP A 680 -19.86 -9.43 -5.23
CA TRP A 680 -19.85 -10.87 -5.49
C TRP A 680 -21.24 -11.40 -5.85
N MET A 681 -21.33 -12.59 -6.45
CA MET A 681 -22.59 -13.31 -6.65
C MET A 681 -22.85 -14.28 -5.51
N GLN A 682 -23.97 -14.09 -4.81
CA GLN A 682 -24.33 -14.86 -3.63
C GLN A 682 -25.52 -15.80 -3.92
N PRO A 683 -25.37 -17.13 -3.79
CA PRO A 683 -26.48 -18.08 -3.76
C PRO A 683 -27.49 -17.78 -2.63
N PRO A 684 -28.71 -18.34 -2.68
CA PRO A 684 -29.65 -18.32 -1.57
C PRO A 684 -28.98 -18.49 -0.20
N CYS A 685 -29.27 -17.56 0.71
CA CYS A 685 -28.63 -17.52 2.01
C CYS A 685 -29.47 -16.74 3.02
N THR A 686 -29.07 -16.89 4.28
CA THR A 686 -29.47 -16.00 5.37
C THR A 686 -28.29 -15.13 5.78
N ILE A 687 -28.51 -13.82 5.82
CA ILE A 687 -27.50 -12.82 6.16
C ILE A 687 -27.88 -12.19 7.50
N HIS A 688 -26.96 -12.17 8.45
CA HIS A 688 -27.09 -11.43 9.69
C HIS A 688 -26.14 -10.25 9.72
N ILE A 689 -26.69 -9.06 9.94
CA ILE A 689 -25.92 -7.82 10.13
C ILE A 689 -26.12 -7.34 11.57
N THR A 690 -25.02 -7.26 12.32
CA THR A 690 -25.01 -6.89 13.74
C THR A 690 -23.86 -5.93 14.04
N HIS A 691 -23.99 -5.13 15.10
CA HIS A 691 -22.94 -4.21 15.49
C HIS A 691 -21.68 -4.98 15.94
N LYS A 692 -20.52 -4.66 15.34
CA LYS A 692 -19.23 -5.28 15.69
C LYS A 692 -18.48 -4.47 16.73
N ASN A 693 -18.10 -3.24 16.37
CA ASN A 693 -17.34 -2.32 17.21
C ASN A 693 -17.41 -0.89 16.65
N GLN A 694 -16.75 0.05 17.32
CA GLN A 694 -16.57 1.42 16.83
C GLN A 694 -15.09 1.67 16.50
N ALA A 695 -14.85 2.39 15.42
CA ALA A 695 -13.55 2.95 15.06
C ALA A 695 -13.50 4.44 15.43
N CYS A 696 -12.36 4.89 15.95
CA CYS A 696 -12.13 6.32 16.17
C CYS A 696 -11.60 6.94 14.87
N MET A 697 -12.36 7.85 14.29
CA MET A 697 -12.05 8.53 13.03
C MET A 697 -11.77 10.02 13.29
N LEU A 698 -10.98 10.63 12.43
CA LEU A 698 -10.77 12.08 12.41
C LEU A 698 -11.68 12.70 11.35
N MET A 699 -12.49 13.66 11.77
CA MET A 699 -13.30 14.49 10.89
C MET A 699 -12.58 15.81 10.65
N ALA A 700 -12.37 16.16 9.37
CA ALA A 700 -11.68 17.39 9.00
C ALA A 700 -12.45 18.64 9.48
N PRO A 701 -11.73 19.76 9.73
CA PRO A 701 -12.36 21.03 10.06
C PRO A 701 -13.39 21.44 9.00
N GLN A 702 -14.44 22.15 9.40
CA GLN A 702 -15.33 22.77 8.42
C GLN A 702 -14.53 23.75 7.56
N ALA A 703 -14.66 23.63 6.24
CA ALA A 703 -14.13 24.64 5.34
C ALA A 703 -14.73 26.00 5.74
N LYS A 704 -13.88 26.97 6.09
CA LYS A 704 -14.32 28.35 6.24
C LYS A 704 -14.96 28.73 4.91
N SER A 705 -16.22 29.16 4.92
CA SER A 705 -16.89 29.63 3.73
C SER A 705 -16.06 30.75 3.12
N SER A 706 -15.23 30.42 2.13
CA SER A 706 -14.69 31.40 1.21
C SER A 706 -15.91 31.94 0.48
N GLY A 707 -16.26 33.20 0.75
CA GLY A 707 -17.43 33.84 0.18
C GLY A 707 -17.52 33.57 -1.33
N PHE A 708 -18.75 33.32 -1.77
CA PHE A 708 -19.27 33.40 -3.14
C PHE A 708 -18.22 33.33 -4.26
N PHE A 709 -18.32 32.31 -5.12
CA PHE A 709 -17.51 31.99 -6.30
C PHE A 709 -16.43 30.92 -6.10
N ASN A 710 -16.83 29.64 -6.21
CA ASN A 710 -16.10 28.61 -6.95
C ASN A 710 -16.97 27.35 -7.11
N TYR A 711 -17.85 27.35 -8.11
CA TYR A 711 -18.31 26.12 -8.77
C TYR A 711 -17.38 25.89 -9.97
N LYS A 712 -16.54 24.86 -9.92
CA LYS A 712 -16.05 24.14 -11.10
C LYS A 712 -15.81 22.68 -10.75
#